data_AF-A0A255T5E4-F1
#
_entry.id   AF-A0A255T5E4-F1
#
_cell.length_a   1.000
_cell.length_b   1.000
_cell.length_c   1.000
_cell.angle_alpha   90.00
_cell.angle_beta   90.00
_cell.angle_gamma   90.00
#
_symmetry.space_group_name_H-M   'P 1'
#
loop_
_entity.id
_entity.type
_entity.pdbx_description
1 polymer ?
#
loop_
_entity_poly.entity_id
_entity_poly.type
_entity_poly.pdbx_seq_one_letter_code
_entity_poly.pdbx_strand_id
1 'polypeptide(L)'
;MYIHGEYRNAVGEVIEVHLLTGGDRTEDVVIGDESSGVFFTDDPVETESQTSDTFDVLLRTQARIRLLTRRHMGELFAARPEDVAVNIYRAGECVFAGYVEPMALQQGYNEDLDEVELCCIDCLCALEYRRYRNIGDAGTSYADVKASAVQRTFGALLREMVDGVTSDMDIKGSGVVRLLYDGSKWAEVTDEERYGIMDRLAVSELLFLGDDEDEVWKQDEVMEELLKYLNLHVVQEGFTFRIFAWETVACGSGKMAEESEFCDLLTMERSSMERNVVRITPDIVDGCDATLTIGEVYNQLLLTCSIEEMENVVESPLDSDLLEDPYSRKQKYMTELSAEGTDKNALYHFGIMVLDEETNYSKGSITDWYIRMKRNWLWRFPVGGDMTTDWQDSYAGGTQQHDVAMRLGSKMGGCLMAWGKQTFNTAQTDNSKLPSIPMTSSLMLSVNGNGVDNDIADSRLQPYPNDDDLKACVPFAVYDGNAAGGVFSPVDEDVRNYIVISGTIVLNPIMHESGNYSTLKMYAERDELDTHCVPVASRNGGGRYYTRKYWVADDPKEEPESALYHTGLYPYTGDGLQLYEFKYSAIGDSTDKVSKVAVLACMLIIGDKCVVENQESSNGLLTDFEWRRYKSREECETDDEYYSQCFYIGFDPKIGDKLIGTEFKIQTNFEDADNVGADEGMAIPITRADALSGQVKFLILGPVNTTWDEYTRRHPSFWRHTKWTTTSVSLLAHTSSIVVKDFEVKIYAGGEDQGEDNDVVYMSDTVERFVNRKDDLEMKINSALTSEECARLGVRNTVKISTPVDTSTGNGVTEIYDRHLGQTAKAEQIYVDAYWHEYHEPRMILEQRLTDKAGTVDLLNHYTEGASGKEFYVQAISRNLTQGTATMTLKEVWND
;
A
#
# COMPACT_ATOMS: atom_id res chain seq x y z
N MET A 1 3.63 34.91 -22.52
CA MET A 1 3.68 35.44 -23.90
C MET A 1 2.69 34.66 -24.76
N TYR A 2 1.93 35.34 -25.61
CA TYR A 2 1.00 34.73 -26.56
C TYR A 2 1.50 34.96 -27.99
N ILE A 3 1.72 33.88 -28.73
CA ILE A 3 2.16 33.93 -30.13
C ILE A 3 1.07 33.29 -30.99
N HIS A 4 0.65 33.99 -32.05
CA HIS A 4 -0.37 33.44 -32.94
C HIS A 4 -0.24 33.93 -34.38
N GLY A 5 -0.76 33.15 -35.33
CA GLY A 5 -0.86 33.58 -36.72
C GLY A 5 -1.55 32.56 -37.60
N GLU A 6 -1.84 32.95 -38.83
CA GLU A 6 -2.52 32.11 -39.80
C GLU A 6 -1.87 32.17 -41.18
N TYR A 7 -1.99 31.09 -41.93
CA TYR A 7 -1.62 31.03 -43.34
C TYR A 7 -2.61 30.16 -44.12
N ARG A 8 -2.51 30.14 -45.45
CA ARG A 8 -3.33 29.27 -46.30
C ARG A 8 -2.52 28.12 -46.84
N ASN A 9 -3.04 26.91 -46.71
CA ASN A 9 -2.43 25.72 -47.29
C ASN A 9 -2.64 25.65 -48.80
N ALA A 10 -2.01 24.67 -49.45
CA ALA A 10 -2.08 24.49 -50.91
C ALA A 10 -3.49 24.18 -51.44
N VAL A 11 -4.40 23.71 -50.59
CA VAL A 11 -5.81 23.46 -50.93
C VAL A 11 -6.76 24.62 -50.56
N GLY A 12 -6.22 25.72 -50.01
CA GLY A 12 -6.93 26.97 -49.76
C GLY A 12 -7.58 27.11 -48.38
N GLU A 13 -7.40 26.13 -47.49
CA GLU A 13 -7.87 26.16 -46.10
C GLU A 13 -6.97 27.04 -45.23
N VAL A 14 -7.54 27.63 -44.19
CA VAL A 14 -6.81 28.45 -43.23
C VAL A 14 -6.22 27.54 -42.15
N ILE A 15 -4.91 27.63 -41.93
CA ILE A 15 -4.20 26.97 -40.84
C ILE A 15 -3.85 28.05 -39.82
N GLU A 16 -4.24 27.84 -38.56
CA GLU A 16 -3.97 28.76 -37.46
C GLU A 16 -3.10 28.07 -36.41
N VAL A 17 -2.07 28.77 -35.93
CA VAL A 17 -1.17 28.30 -34.89
C VAL A 17 -1.26 29.23 -33.69
N HIS A 18 -1.37 28.65 -32.50
CA HIS A 18 -1.41 29.35 -31.23
C HIS A 18 -0.42 28.73 -30.25
N LEU A 19 0.43 29.57 -29.66
CA LEU A 19 1.37 29.21 -28.60
C LEU A 19 1.11 30.12 -27.40
N LEU A 20 1.04 29.56 -26.19
CA LEU A 20 0.84 30.33 -24.97
C LEU A 20 1.84 29.90 -23.90
N THR A 21 2.74 30.82 -23.54
CA THR A 21 3.76 30.57 -22.51
C THR A 21 3.25 31.01 -21.13
N GLY A 22 3.26 30.11 -20.16
CA GLY A 22 2.89 30.33 -18.75
C GLY A 22 1.49 30.96 -18.56
N GLY A 23 0.55 30.72 -19.47
CA GLY A 23 -0.78 31.36 -19.45
C GLY A 23 -0.76 32.88 -19.67
N ASP A 24 0.38 33.47 -20.02
CA ASP A 24 0.58 34.91 -20.04
C ASP A 24 0.28 35.51 -21.41
N ARG A 25 -0.63 36.50 -21.44
CA ARG A 25 -1.06 37.23 -22.64
C ARG A 25 -0.58 38.70 -22.67
N THR A 26 0.36 39.08 -21.80
CA THR A 26 0.84 40.47 -21.71
C THR A 26 1.65 40.90 -22.93
N GLU A 27 2.49 40.00 -23.46
CA GLU A 27 3.16 40.15 -24.75
C GLU A 27 2.39 39.35 -25.81
N ASP A 28 1.97 40.06 -26.86
CA ASP A 28 1.18 39.53 -27.98
C ASP A 28 2.00 39.62 -29.27
N VAL A 29 2.31 38.48 -29.87
CA VAL A 29 3.24 38.33 -31.00
C VAL A 29 2.50 37.72 -32.18
N VAL A 30 2.28 38.52 -33.22
CA VAL A 30 1.60 38.06 -34.45
C VAL A 30 2.63 37.51 -35.45
N ILE A 31 2.51 36.23 -35.81
CA ILE A 31 3.35 35.60 -36.84
C ILE A 31 2.99 36.22 -38.20
N GLY A 32 4.00 36.72 -38.91
CA GLY A 32 3.85 37.40 -40.20
C GLY A 32 3.76 38.93 -40.11
N ASP A 33 3.66 39.50 -38.92
CA ASP A 33 3.80 40.95 -38.74
C ASP A 33 5.27 41.36 -38.75
N GLU A 34 5.64 42.32 -39.60
CA GLU A 34 7.01 42.83 -39.68
C GLU A 34 7.53 43.39 -38.35
N SER A 35 6.62 43.89 -37.50
CA SER A 35 6.98 44.44 -36.19
C SER A 35 7.31 43.36 -35.16
N SER A 36 6.79 42.13 -35.32
CA SER A 36 7.04 41.01 -34.43
C SER A 36 8.38 40.33 -34.71
N GLY A 37 8.83 40.36 -35.97
CA GLY A 37 10.05 39.69 -36.40
C GLY A 37 9.96 38.16 -36.38
N VAL A 38 8.75 37.61 -36.33
CA VAL A 38 8.45 36.17 -36.35
C VAL A 38 7.59 35.87 -37.59
N PHE A 39 7.99 34.88 -38.39
CA PHE A 39 7.34 34.53 -39.67
C PHE A 39 7.21 33.02 -39.80
N PHE A 40 6.24 32.55 -40.59
CA PHE A 40 6.17 31.14 -40.98
C PHE A 40 7.30 30.80 -41.98
N THR A 41 7.83 29.57 -41.91
CA THR A 41 8.69 29.02 -42.98
C THR A 41 7.85 28.61 -44.21
N ASP A 42 8.50 28.04 -45.22
CA ASP A 42 7.81 27.51 -46.41
C ASP A 42 6.99 26.24 -46.11
N ASP A 43 7.35 25.48 -45.07
CA ASP A 43 6.61 24.30 -44.59
C ASP A 43 6.49 24.30 -43.05
N PRO A 44 5.62 25.17 -42.51
CA PRO A 44 5.67 25.55 -41.11
C PRO A 44 5.08 24.52 -40.15
N VAL A 45 4.14 23.67 -40.58
CA VAL A 45 3.42 22.78 -39.65
C VAL A 45 3.16 21.40 -40.22
N GLU A 46 3.56 20.38 -39.46
CA GLU A 46 3.26 18.97 -39.70
C GLU A 46 2.88 18.27 -38.39
N THR A 47 2.06 17.22 -38.49
CA THR A 47 1.79 16.29 -37.39
C THR A 47 2.23 14.89 -37.77
N GLU A 48 2.81 14.15 -36.84
CA GLU A 48 3.37 12.83 -37.05
C GLU A 48 2.81 11.87 -36.00
N SER A 49 2.10 10.83 -36.45
CA SER A 49 1.69 9.74 -35.57
C SER A 49 2.92 8.96 -35.10
N GLN A 50 2.98 8.64 -33.82
CA GLN A 50 4.02 7.79 -33.22
C GLN A 50 3.53 6.34 -33.04
N THR A 51 2.34 6.00 -33.53
CA THR A 51 1.82 4.63 -33.50
C THR A 51 2.66 3.73 -34.40
N SER A 52 3.30 2.74 -33.78
CA SER A 52 4.11 1.71 -34.43
C SER A 52 3.23 0.61 -35.00
N ASP A 53 2.38 0.04 -34.15
CA ASP A 53 1.49 -1.07 -34.49
C ASP A 53 0.25 -1.10 -33.59
N THR A 54 -0.56 -2.16 -33.68
CA THR A 54 -1.81 -2.25 -32.90
C THR A 54 -1.61 -2.68 -31.44
N PHE A 55 -0.40 -3.05 -31.00
CA PHE A 55 -0.08 -3.29 -29.59
C PHE A 55 0.02 -2.00 -28.78
N ASP A 56 0.31 -0.86 -29.42
CA ASP A 56 0.40 0.43 -28.76
C ASP A 56 -0.96 0.80 -28.13
N VAL A 57 -0.99 0.99 -26.81
CA VAL A 57 -2.21 1.38 -26.09
C VAL A 57 -2.46 2.89 -26.19
N LEU A 58 -1.40 3.68 -26.06
CA LEU A 58 -1.45 5.15 -26.19
C LEU A 58 -1.02 5.54 -27.61
N LEU A 59 -1.98 5.91 -28.45
CA LEU A 59 -1.75 6.29 -29.84
C LEU A 59 -1.33 7.76 -29.93
N ARG A 60 -0.04 7.97 -29.63
CA ARG A 60 0.60 9.27 -29.49
C ARG A 60 0.78 10.00 -30.82
N THR A 61 0.63 11.31 -30.80
CA THR A 61 0.88 12.21 -31.93
C THR A 61 1.84 13.33 -31.52
N GLN A 62 2.79 13.65 -32.39
CA GLN A 62 3.65 14.83 -32.27
C GLN A 62 3.31 15.85 -33.36
N ALA A 63 3.66 17.11 -33.13
CA ALA A 63 3.63 18.14 -34.14
C ALA A 63 4.97 18.87 -34.21
N ARG A 64 5.37 19.31 -35.40
CA ARG A 64 6.51 20.21 -35.58
C ARG A 64 6.03 21.55 -36.08
N ILE A 65 6.49 22.62 -35.42
CA ILE A 65 6.23 24.00 -35.82
C ILE A 65 7.55 24.68 -36.15
N ARG A 66 7.72 25.13 -37.38
CA ARG A 66 8.93 25.79 -37.88
C ARG A 66 8.66 27.27 -38.14
N LEU A 67 9.39 28.15 -37.45
CA LEU A 67 9.24 29.61 -37.57
C LEU A 67 10.59 30.26 -37.89
N LEU A 68 10.55 31.35 -38.66
CA LEU A 68 11.68 32.22 -38.92
C LEU A 68 11.65 33.41 -37.95
N THR A 69 12.78 33.70 -37.29
CA THR A 69 12.83 34.68 -36.20
C THR A 69 14.04 35.62 -36.34
N ARG A 70 13.83 36.91 -36.09
CA ARG A 70 14.92 37.92 -36.04
C ARG A 70 15.63 37.99 -34.68
N ARG A 71 15.09 37.29 -33.67
CA ARG A 71 15.57 37.30 -32.29
C ARG A 71 15.64 35.89 -31.74
N HIS A 72 16.45 35.70 -30.71
CA HIS A 72 16.40 34.47 -29.92
C HIS A 72 15.05 34.34 -29.21
N MET A 73 14.41 33.18 -29.31
CA MET A 73 13.10 32.88 -28.73
C MET A 73 13.24 31.98 -27.48
N GLY A 74 14.04 32.43 -26.52
CA GLY A 74 14.29 31.67 -25.29
C GLY A 74 13.05 31.46 -24.42
N GLU A 75 11.99 32.24 -24.63
CA GLU A 75 10.72 32.14 -23.92
C GLU A 75 9.90 30.90 -24.34
N LEU A 76 10.26 30.24 -25.45
CA LEU A 76 9.66 28.99 -25.91
C LEU A 76 10.34 27.75 -25.32
N PHE A 77 11.39 27.93 -24.52
CA PHE A 77 11.98 26.84 -23.75
C PHE A 77 11.04 26.44 -22.61
N ALA A 78 10.51 25.22 -22.67
CA ALA A 78 9.69 24.62 -21.64
C ALA A 78 10.55 23.79 -20.69
N ALA A 79 10.49 24.03 -19.38
CA ALA A 79 11.10 23.14 -18.38
C ALA A 79 10.15 21.98 -18.02
N ARG A 80 8.84 22.22 -18.13
CA ARG A 80 7.75 21.25 -17.95
C ARG A 80 6.75 21.38 -19.11
N PRO A 81 5.96 20.35 -19.43
CA PRO A 81 5.02 20.43 -20.55
C PRO A 81 4.08 21.64 -20.44
N GLU A 82 3.59 21.96 -19.24
CA GLU A 82 2.58 23.02 -19.04
C GLU A 82 3.11 24.45 -19.30
N ASP A 83 4.44 24.62 -19.42
CA ASP A 83 5.04 25.93 -19.60
C ASP A 83 4.65 26.57 -20.94
N VAL A 84 4.39 25.77 -21.99
CA VAL A 84 4.04 26.28 -23.33
C VAL A 84 2.97 25.41 -23.97
N ALA A 85 1.72 25.87 -23.93
CA ALA A 85 0.60 25.23 -24.60
C ALA A 85 0.58 25.53 -26.11
N VAL A 86 0.11 24.56 -26.90
CA VAL A 86 0.07 24.60 -28.36
C VAL A 86 -1.31 24.16 -28.87
N ASN A 87 -1.95 24.97 -29.71
CA ASN A 87 -3.13 24.54 -30.47
C ASN A 87 -2.95 24.86 -31.95
N ILE A 88 -3.26 23.88 -32.81
CA ILE A 88 -3.24 24.02 -34.27
C ILE A 88 -4.65 23.78 -34.80
N TYR A 89 -5.14 24.72 -35.61
CA TYR A 89 -6.46 24.65 -36.21
C TYR A 89 -6.36 24.57 -37.73
N ARG A 90 -7.21 23.76 -38.33
CA ARG A 90 -7.43 23.67 -39.78
C ARG A 90 -8.87 24.01 -40.08
N ALA A 91 -9.11 25.07 -40.84
CA ALA A 91 -10.45 25.55 -41.18
C ALA A 91 -11.39 25.74 -39.96
N GLY A 92 -10.83 26.10 -38.81
CA GLY A 92 -11.54 26.29 -37.53
C GLY A 92 -11.68 25.03 -36.67
N GLU A 93 -11.33 23.84 -37.18
CA GLU A 93 -11.28 22.59 -36.41
C GLU A 93 -9.91 22.43 -35.75
N CYS A 94 -9.86 22.11 -34.45
CA CYS A 94 -8.59 21.85 -33.78
C CYS A 94 -8.10 20.45 -34.13
N VAL A 95 -7.00 20.36 -34.86
CA VAL A 95 -6.41 19.09 -35.31
C VAL A 95 -5.28 18.60 -34.40
N PHE A 96 -4.70 19.50 -33.59
CA PHE A 96 -3.69 19.17 -32.60
C PHE A 96 -3.79 20.13 -31.42
N ALA A 97 -3.79 19.57 -30.21
CA ALA A 97 -3.71 20.31 -28.96
C ALA A 97 -2.74 19.59 -28.01
N GLY A 98 -1.85 20.34 -27.38
CA GLY A 98 -0.81 19.78 -26.54
C GLY A 98 0.17 20.84 -26.09
N TYR A 99 1.45 20.47 -26.03
CA TYR A 99 2.50 21.26 -25.40
C TYR A 99 3.80 21.24 -26.22
N VAL A 100 4.68 22.23 -26.02
CA VAL A 100 6.06 22.12 -26.50
C VAL A 100 6.80 21.07 -25.69
N GLU A 101 7.59 20.24 -26.35
CA GLU A 101 8.39 19.20 -25.71
C GLU A 101 9.36 19.82 -24.69
N PRO A 102 9.37 19.35 -23.43
CA PRO A 102 10.23 19.90 -22.39
C PRO A 102 11.72 19.72 -22.69
N MET A 103 12.53 20.66 -22.19
CA MET A 103 14.01 20.65 -22.26
C MET A 103 14.58 20.63 -23.68
N ALA A 104 13.75 20.89 -24.69
CA ALA A 104 14.13 20.96 -26.08
C ALA A 104 13.88 22.37 -26.63
N LEU A 105 14.93 23.00 -27.18
CA LEU A 105 14.79 24.18 -28.02
C LEU A 105 15.95 24.20 -29.01
N GLN A 106 15.64 24.18 -30.30
CA GLN A 106 16.63 24.25 -31.36
C GLN A 106 16.39 25.50 -32.20
N GLN A 107 17.38 26.40 -32.24
CA GLN A 107 17.34 27.62 -33.03
C GLN A 107 18.69 27.89 -33.71
N GLY A 108 18.66 28.28 -34.97
CA GLY A 108 19.81 28.85 -35.68
C GLY A 108 20.30 30.16 -35.05
N TYR A 109 21.48 30.65 -35.46
CA TYR A 109 22.00 31.95 -35.01
C TYR A 109 22.90 32.65 -36.04
N ASN A 110 22.76 32.35 -37.33
CA ASN A 110 23.69 32.82 -38.37
C ASN A 110 23.05 33.75 -39.41
N GLU A 111 21.72 33.75 -39.55
CA GLU A 111 21.03 34.47 -40.61
C GLU A 111 20.25 35.68 -40.07
N ASP A 112 19.80 36.59 -40.95
CA ASP A 112 18.93 37.70 -40.54
C ASP A 112 17.56 37.21 -40.04
N LEU A 113 17.18 36.00 -40.48
CA LEU A 113 16.02 35.23 -40.04
C LEU A 113 16.50 33.80 -39.76
N ASP A 114 16.65 33.46 -38.48
CA ASP A 114 17.03 32.11 -38.07
C ASP A 114 15.78 31.26 -37.83
N GLU A 115 15.84 30.01 -38.28
CA GLU A 115 14.79 29.03 -38.02
C GLU A 115 14.82 28.56 -36.56
N VAL A 116 13.65 28.54 -35.93
CA VAL A 116 13.37 27.81 -34.69
C VAL A 116 12.40 26.69 -35.03
N GLU A 117 12.76 25.47 -34.65
CA GLU A 117 11.88 24.30 -34.74
C GLU A 117 11.41 23.92 -33.35
N LEU A 118 10.10 23.83 -33.18
CA LEU A 118 9.45 23.40 -31.96
C LEU A 118 8.89 21.99 -32.17
N CYS A 119 9.43 21.02 -31.43
CA CYS A 119 8.79 19.74 -31.24
C CYS A 119 7.66 19.90 -30.23
N CYS A 120 6.46 19.47 -30.59
CA CYS A 120 5.28 19.57 -29.77
C CYS A 120 4.71 18.15 -29.55
N ILE A 121 4.25 17.90 -28.34
CA ILE A 121 3.72 16.62 -27.88
C ILE A 121 2.25 16.78 -27.53
N ASP A 122 1.43 15.76 -27.85
CA ASP A 122 0.04 15.72 -27.40
C ASP A 122 -0.07 15.43 -25.89
N CYS A 123 -1.29 15.37 -25.35
CA CYS A 123 -1.50 15.08 -23.94
C CYS A 123 -1.07 13.67 -23.55
N LEU A 124 -1.22 12.68 -24.44
CA LEU A 124 -0.86 11.29 -24.15
C LEU A 124 0.66 11.14 -23.97
N CYS A 125 1.45 11.87 -24.75
CA CYS A 125 2.89 12.02 -24.55
C CYS A 125 3.20 12.81 -23.27
N ALA A 126 2.47 13.89 -22.98
CA ALA A 126 2.75 14.75 -21.82
C ALA A 126 2.63 14.01 -20.47
N LEU A 127 1.83 12.94 -20.41
CA LEU A 127 1.72 12.08 -19.22
C LEU A 127 3.05 11.41 -18.82
N GLU A 128 3.98 11.19 -19.76
CA GLU A 128 5.31 10.59 -19.48
C GLU A 128 6.19 11.44 -18.55
N TYR A 129 5.90 12.74 -18.48
CA TYR A 129 6.66 13.71 -17.69
C TYR A 129 6.10 13.87 -16.28
N ARG A 130 5.04 13.11 -15.93
CA ARG A 130 4.37 13.19 -14.63
C ARG A 130 4.37 11.83 -13.94
N ARG A 131 4.81 11.81 -12.68
CA ARG A 131 4.63 10.67 -11.80
C ARG A 131 3.18 10.58 -11.33
N TYR A 132 2.75 9.39 -10.90
CA TYR A 132 1.45 9.20 -10.29
C TYR A 132 1.20 10.22 -9.17
N ARG A 133 0.00 10.83 -9.13
CA ARG A 133 -0.38 11.93 -8.21
C ARG A 133 0.55 13.14 -8.22
N ASN A 134 1.39 13.29 -9.24
CA ASN A 134 2.45 14.29 -9.32
C ASN A 134 3.43 14.19 -8.12
N ILE A 135 3.72 12.97 -7.66
CA ILE A 135 4.75 12.76 -6.63
C ILE A 135 6.10 13.28 -7.14
N GLY A 136 6.80 14.02 -6.30
CA GLY A 136 8.04 14.74 -6.63
C GLY A 136 7.82 16.20 -7.03
N ASP A 137 6.57 16.63 -7.27
CA ASP A 137 6.25 18.05 -7.43
C ASP A 137 6.20 18.81 -6.10
N ALA A 138 6.40 20.13 -6.18
CA ALA A 138 6.38 21.00 -5.02
C ALA A 138 5.01 20.93 -4.30
N GLY A 139 5.00 20.42 -3.08
CA GLY A 139 3.80 20.29 -2.24
C GLY A 139 3.19 18.89 -2.19
N THR A 140 3.70 17.94 -2.96
CA THR A 140 3.25 16.54 -2.94
C THR A 140 4.35 15.64 -2.38
N SER A 141 4.12 15.05 -1.20
CA SER A 141 5.06 14.10 -0.59
C SER A 141 4.66 12.66 -0.89
N TYR A 142 5.64 11.83 -1.25
CA TYR A 142 5.46 10.38 -1.38
C TYR A 142 4.83 9.77 -0.12
N ALA A 143 5.33 10.14 1.07
CA ALA A 143 4.84 9.60 2.34
C ALA A 143 3.36 9.94 2.59
N ASP A 144 2.94 11.18 2.27
CA ASP A 144 1.55 11.61 2.45
C ASP A 144 0.60 10.91 1.46
N VAL A 145 1.04 10.74 0.20
CA VAL A 145 0.27 10.00 -0.81
C VAL A 145 0.19 8.52 -0.45
N LYS A 146 1.30 7.88 -0.07
CA LYS A 146 1.32 6.48 0.36
C LYS A 146 0.45 6.27 1.61
N ALA A 147 0.47 7.18 2.58
CA ALA A 147 -0.39 7.08 3.78
C ALA A 147 -1.88 7.25 3.49
N SER A 148 -2.24 7.96 2.40
CA SER A 148 -3.64 8.22 2.00
C SER A 148 -4.11 7.37 0.82
N ALA A 149 -3.29 6.43 0.34
CA ALA A 149 -3.60 5.55 -0.78
C ALA A 149 -4.81 4.66 -0.48
N VAL A 150 -5.72 4.57 -1.46
CA VAL A 150 -6.97 3.82 -1.40
C VAL A 150 -7.21 3.00 -2.66
N GLN A 151 -8.31 2.24 -2.67
CA GLN A 151 -8.85 1.64 -3.89
C GLN A 151 -9.51 2.72 -4.75
N ARG A 152 -9.18 2.77 -6.04
CA ARG A 152 -9.69 3.78 -6.97
C ARG A 152 -10.21 3.17 -8.26
N THR A 153 -11.36 3.67 -8.73
CA THR A 153 -11.93 3.20 -9.99
C THR A 153 -11.08 3.60 -11.18
N PHE A 154 -11.08 2.79 -12.23
CA PHE A 154 -10.35 3.06 -13.47
C PHE A 154 -10.80 4.41 -14.06
N GLY A 155 -12.11 4.67 -14.04
CA GLY A 155 -12.71 5.92 -14.51
C GLY A 155 -12.26 7.13 -13.69
N ALA A 156 -12.12 7.01 -12.37
CA ALA A 156 -11.60 8.11 -11.55
C ALA A 156 -10.13 8.41 -11.86
N LEU A 157 -9.32 7.37 -12.07
CA LEU A 157 -7.90 7.52 -12.45
C LEU A 157 -7.76 8.17 -13.83
N LEU A 158 -8.48 7.66 -14.84
CA LEU A 158 -8.47 8.21 -16.20
C LEU A 158 -8.92 9.67 -16.23
N ARG A 159 -10.01 10.01 -15.56
CA ARG A 159 -10.53 11.39 -15.52
C ARG A 159 -9.56 12.35 -14.81
N GLU A 160 -8.93 11.93 -13.71
CA GLU A 160 -7.92 12.76 -13.03
C GLU A 160 -6.70 13.03 -13.92
N MET A 161 -6.18 12.01 -14.61
CA MET A 161 -5.04 12.17 -15.51
C MET A 161 -5.38 13.09 -16.70
N VAL A 162 -6.54 12.89 -17.33
CA VAL A 162 -7.02 13.72 -18.45
C VAL A 162 -7.26 15.17 -17.99
N ASP A 163 -7.94 15.40 -16.87
CA ASP A 163 -8.17 16.75 -16.33
C ASP A 163 -6.84 17.46 -16.00
N GLY A 164 -5.95 16.75 -15.31
CA GLY A 164 -4.64 17.26 -14.95
C GLY A 164 -3.81 17.70 -16.16
N VAL A 165 -3.83 16.95 -17.26
CA VAL A 165 -3.02 17.23 -18.46
C VAL A 165 -3.73 18.15 -19.47
N THR A 166 -5.00 18.50 -19.27
CA THR A 166 -5.76 19.36 -20.20
C THR A 166 -6.16 20.72 -19.63
N SER A 167 -5.99 20.93 -18.32
CA SER A 167 -6.42 22.13 -17.58
C SER A 167 -6.04 23.47 -18.22
N ASP A 168 -4.81 23.61 -18.73
CA ASP A 168 -4.31 24.83 -19.37
C ASP A 168 -4.11 24.68 -20.90
N MET A 169 -4.65 23.61 -21.51
CA MET A 169 -4.42 23.28 -22.92
C MET A 169 -5.22 24.15 -23.88
N ASP A 170 -6.44 24.57 -23.52
CA ASP A 170 -7.31 25.35 -24.41
C ASP A 170 -6.95 26.85 -24.39
N ILE A 171 -6.17 27.25 -25.39
CA ILE A 171 -5.70 28.63 -25.51
C ILE A 171 -6.87 29.58 -25.83
N LYS A 172 -7.84 29.16 -26.66
CA LYS A 172 -8.94 30.03 -27.12
C LYS A 172 -10.14 30.05 -26.16
N GLY A 173 -10.24 29.08 -25.25
CA GLY A 173 -11.39 28.92 -24.36
C GLY A 173 -12.66 28.47 -25.09
N SER A 174 -12.50 27.86 -26.27
CA SER A 174 -13.60 27.39 -27.13
C SER A 174 -13.64 25.87 -27.31
N GLY A 175 -12.59 25.17 -26.87
CA GLY A 175 -12.49 23.72 -26.88
C GLY A 175 -13.33 23.10 -25.77
N VAL A 176 -13.87 21.91 -26.03
CA VAL A 176 -14.51 21.08 -25.00
C VAL A 176 -13.76 19.77 -24.98
N VAL A 177 -13.11 19.47 -23.86
CA VAL A 177 -12.46 18.17 -23.66
C VAL A 177 -13.54 17.09 -23.61
N ARG A 178 -13.36 16.03 -24.39
CA ARG A 178 -14.28 14.88 -24.46
C ARG A 178 -13.51 13.59 -24.26
N LEU A 179 -14.08 12.66 -23.50
CA LEU A 179 -13.50 11.33 -23.27
C LEU A 179 -14.48 10.27 -23.76
N LEU A 180 -14.40 9.93 -25.04
CA LEU A 180 -15.38 9.09 -25.72
C LEU A 180 -14.98 7.61 -25.63
N TYR A 181 -15.83 6.77 -25.04
CA TYR A 181 -15.64 5.32 -24.95
C TYR A 181 -16.63 4.56 -25.84
N ASP A 182 -16.16 3.56 -26.58
CA ASP A 182 -16.96 2.76 -27.52
C ASP A 182 -17.94 1.76 -26.87
N GLY A 183 -17.75 1.45 -25.58
CA GLY A 183 -18.58 0.48 -24.86
C GLY A 183 -18.37 -0.96 -25.36
N SER A 184 -17.13 -1.33 -25.69
CA SER A 184 -16.78 -2.68 -26.15
C SER A 184 -16.57 -3.71 -25.02
N LYS A 185 -16.23 -3.26 -23.81
CA LYS A 185 -15.97 -4.10 -22.63
C LYS A 185 -16.92 -3.79 -21.48
N TRP A 186 -17.54 -4.82 -20.91
CA TRP A 186 -18.53 -4.68 -19.84
C TRP A 186 -18.16 -5.54 -18.63
N ALA A 187 -18.59 -5.13 -17.44
CA ALA A 187 -18.41 -5.96 -16.24
C ALA A 187 -19.47 -7.08 -16.17
N GLU A 188 -20.72 -6.77 -16.54
CA GLU A 188 -21.80 -7.74 -16.71
C GLU A 188 -22.53 -7.52 -18.04
N VAL A 189 -23.13 -8.58 -18.58
CA VAL A 189 -23.82 -8.59 -19.88
C VAL A 189 -25.21 -7.92 -19.77
N THR A 190 -25.24 -6.64 -19.43
CA THR A 190 -26.46 -5.83 -19.42
C THR A 190 -26.26 -4.51 -20.17
N ASP A 191 -27.20 -4.16 -21.04
CA ASP A 191 -27.15 -2.93 -21.85
C ASP A 191 -27.12 -1.65 -20.99
N GLU A 192 -27.65 -1.72 -19.76
CA GLU A 192 -27.67 -0.62 -18.79
C GLU A 192 -26.26 -0.26 -18.29
N GLU A 193 -25.34 -1.23 -18.29
CA GLU A 193 -23.97 -1.09 -17.79
C GLU A 193 -22.90 -1.03 -18.89
N ARG A 194 -23.31 -0.95 -20.17
CA ARG A 194 -22.42 -0.96 -21.35
C ARG A 194 -21.22 -0.01 -21.25
N TYR A 195 -21.38 1.14 -20.61
CA TYR A 195 -20.35 2.16 -20.46
C TYR A 195 -19.81 2.30 -19.03
N GLY A 196 -20.26 1.44 -18.11
CA GLY A 196 -20.00 1.54 -16.67
C GLY A 196 -18.74 0.81 -16.20
N ILE A 197 -18.07 0.02 -17.04
CA ILE A 197 -16.94 -0.84 -16.61
C ILE A 197 -15.83 -0.03 -15.91
N MET A 198 -15.51 1.15 -16.43
CA MET A 198 -14.45 2.02 -15.88
C MET A 198 -14.77 2.45 -14.44
N ASP A 199 -16.04 2.65 -14.11
CA ASP A 199 -16.48 3.05 -12.77
C ASP A 199 -16.82 1.86 -11.87
N ARG A 200 -16.92 0.66 -12.44
CA ARG A 200 -17.16 -0.59 -11.70
C ARG A 200 -15.87 -1.24 -11.22
N LEU A 201 -14.80 -1.18 -12.00
CA LEU A 201 -13.51 -1.77 -11.64
C LEU A 201 -12.64 -0.77 -10.87
N ALA A 202 -12.06 -1.22 -9.75
CA ALA A 202 -11.11 -0.45 -8.95
C ALA A 202 -9.81 -1.21 -8.72
N VAL A 203 -8.70 -0.47 -8.58
CA VAL A 203 -7.38 -1.01 -8.27
C VAL A 203 -6.73 -0.23 -7.13
N SER A 204 -5.85 -0.90 -6.39
CA SER A 204 -5.14 -0.31 -5.25
C SER A 204 -4.12 0.72 -5.75
N GLU A 205 -4.16 1.93 -5.21
CA GLU A 205 -3.13 2.96 -5.49
C GLU A 205 -1.72 2.49 -5.11
N LEU A 206 -1.58 1.55 -4.16
CA LEU A 206 -0.28 1.02 -3.75
C LEU A 206 0.49 0.34 -4.88
N LEU A 207 -0.22 -0.24 -5.87
CA LEU A 207 0.37 -0.84 -7.08
C LEU A 207 1.23 0.16 -7.87
N PHE A 208 0.86 1.43 -7.85
CA PHE A 208 1.55 2.48 -8.62
C PHE A 208 2.66 3.18 -7.84
N LEU A 209 2.75 2.93 -6.53
CA LEU A 209 3.66 3.64 -5.63
C LEU A 209 4.98 2.90 -5.40
N GLY A 210 5.01 1.58 -5.56
CA GLY A 210 6.18 0.76 -5.27
C GLY A 210 6.64 0.87 -3.81
N ASP A 211 7.86 0.40 -3.55
CA ASP A 211 8.44 0.40 -2.22
C ASP A 211 8.98 1.78 -1.83
N ASP A 212 9.50 2.54 -2.81
CA ASP A 212 10.06 3.87 -2.62
C ASP A 212 9.65 4.89 -3.71
N GLU A 213 10.04 6.16 -3.52
CA GLU A 213 9.64 7.27 -4.39
C GLU A 213 10.16 7.15 -5.83
N ASP A 214 11.27 6.44 -6.06
CA ASP A 214 11.87 6.29 -7.39
C ASP A 214 11.18 5.21 -8.23
N GLU A 215 10.45 4.30 -7.59
CA GLU A 215 9.65 3.24 -8.22
C GLU A 215 8.23 3.66 -8.58
N VAL A 216 7.83 4.88 -8.21
CA VAL A 216 6.50 5.42 -8.53
C VAL A 216 6.29 5.46 -10.04
N TRP A 217 5.20 4.84 -10.50
CA TRP A 217 4.84 4.76 -11.92
C TRP A 217 4.58 6.16 -12.49
N LYS A 218 4.83 6.30 -13.78
CA LYS A 218 4.40 7.47 -14.53
C LYS A 218 2.91 7.41 -14.85
N GLN A 219 2.30 8.56 -15.12
CA GLN A 219 0.87 8.61 -15.43
C GLN A 219 0.53 7.92 -16.75
N ASP A 220 1.44 7.92 -17.73
CA ASP A 220 1.24 7.19 -18.97
C ASP A 220 1.25 5.68 -18.74
N GLU A 221 2.18 5.16 -17.93
CA GLU A 221 2.24 3.75 -17.54
C GLU A 221 0.96 3.30 -16.82
N VAL A 222 0.43 4.13 -15.91
CA VAL A 222 -0.85 3.87 -15.23
C VAL A 222 -1.98 3.82 -16.25
N MET A 223 -2.11 4.82 -17.13
CA MET A 223 -3.16 4.85 -18.15
C MET A 223 -3.07 3.65 -19.10
N GLU A 224 -1.86 3.32 -19.53
CA GLU A 224 -1.59 2.18 -20.40
C GLU A 224 -2.05 0.88 -19.76
N GLU A 225 -1.65 0.58 -18.53
CA GLU A 225 -2.01 -0.70 -17.89
C GLU A 225 -3.51 -0.83 -17.61
N LEU A 226 -4.21 0.28 -17.25
CA LEU A 226 -5.66 0.27 -17.07
C LEU A 226 -6.40 -0.07 -18.37
N LEU A 227 -5.97 0.51 -19.50
CA LEU A 227 -6.58 0.27 -20.80
C LEU A 227 -6.15 -1.08 -21.40
N LYS A 228 -4.90 -1.49 -21.19
CA LYS A 228 -4.35 -2.79 -21.61
C LYS A 228 -5.09 -3.95 -20.95
N TYR A 229 -5.39 -3.86 -19.66
CA TYR A 229 -6.23 -4.84 -18.95
C TYR A 229 -7.59 -5.01 -19.62
N LEU A 230 -8.16 -3.94 -20.15
CA LEU A 230 -9.42 -3.98 -20.89
C LEU A 230 -9.25 -4.22 -22.39
N ASN A 231 -8.04 -4.48 -22.91
CA ASN A 231 -7.77 -4.52 -24.35
C ASN A 231 -8.39 -3.31 -25.09
N LEU A 232 -8.09 -2.11 -24.58
CA LEU A 232 -8.53 -0.82 -25.10
C LEU A 232 -7.32 0.05 -25.44
N HIS A 233 -7.55 0.99 -26.34
CA HIS A 233 -6.57 1.94 -26.87
C HIS A 233 -7.13 3.34 -26.78
N VAL A 234 -6.27 4.35 -26.68
CA VAL A 234 -6.67 5.75 -26.66
C VAL A 234 -5.88 6.59 -27.66
N VAL A 235 -6.58 7.47 -28.36
CA VAL A 235 -6.02 8.47 -29.27
C VAL A 235 -6.60 9.84 -28.96
N GLN A 236 -5.79 10.88 -29.13
CA GLN A 236 -6.24 12.26 -29.05
C GLN A 236 -6.33 12.90 -30.43
N GLU A 237 -7.46 13.51 -30.74
CA GLU A 237 -7.62 14.43 -31.88
C GLU A 237 -8.11 15.79 -31.37
N GLY A 238 -7.24 16.79 -31.39
CA GLY A 238 -7.52 18.09 -30.77
C GLY A 238 -7.88 17.94 -29.29
N PHE A 239 -9.12 18.28 -28.92
CA PHE A 239 -9.63 18.16 -27.54
C PHE A 239 -10.37 16.85 -27.26
N THR A 240 -10.47 15.92 -28.22
CA THR A 240 -11.25 14.69 -28.09
C THR A 240 -10.33 13.49 -27.90
N PHE A 241 -10.49 12.79 -26.79
CA PHE A 241 -9.88 11.50 -26.51
C PHE A 241 -10.87 10.40 -26.87
N ARG A 242 -10.48 9.45 -27.72
CA ARG A 242 -11.32 8.29 -28.07
C ARG A 242 -10.69 7.03 -27.52
N ILE A 243 -11.42 6.33 -26.66
CA ILE A 243 -11.09 5.03 -26.09
C ILE A 243 -11.86 3.95 -26.84
N PHE A 244 -11.16 2.99 -27.43
CA PHE A 244 -11.78 1.96 -28.26
C PHE A 244 -10.97 0.65 -28.27
N ALA A 245 -11.62 -0.44 -28.66
CA ALA A 245 -10.95 -1.68 -29.01
C ALA A 245 -10.66 -1.71 -30.54
N TRP A 246 -9.52 -2.26 -30.99
CA TRP A 246 -9.22 -2.33 -32.43
C TRP A 246 -10.30 -3.06 -33.23
N GLU A 247 -10.95 -4.05 -32.61
CA GLU A 247 -12.14 -4.75 -33.08
C GLU A 247 -13.23 -3.78 -33.53
N THR A 248 -13.47 -2.73 -32.74
CA THR A 248 -14.46 -1.71 -33.05
C THR A 248 -14.11 -1.08 -34.39
N VAL A 249 -12.84 -0.72 -34.62
CA VAL A 249 -12.41 0.00 -35.82
C VAL A 249 -12.19 -0.93 -37.00
N ALA A 250 -11.82 -2.19 -36.78
CA ALA A 250 -11.43 -3.13 -37.83
C ALA A 250 -12.57 -4.01 -38.37
N CYS A 251 -13.71 -4.11 -37.65
CA CYS A 251 -14.87 -4.90 -38.10
C CYS A 251 -15.39 -4.45 -39.47
N GLY A 252 -15.46 -5.36 -40.43
CA GLY A 252 -15.95 -5.09 -41.79
C GLY A 252 -17.42 -4.66 -41.84
N SER A 253 -17.78 -3.91 -42.88
CA SER A 253 -19.11 -3.28 -43.09
C SER A 253 -20.35 -4.21 -43.04
N GLY A 254 -20.17 -5.54 -42.97
CA GLY A 254 -21.24 -6.54 -42.94
C GLY A 254 -21.48 -7.24 -41.59
N LYS A 255 -20.59 -7.12 -40.60
CA LYS A 255 -20.74 -7.71 -39.26
C LYS A 255 -20.73 -6.57 -38.23
N MET A 256 -21.84 -6.41 -37.49
CA MET A 256 -22.03 -5.36 -36.48
C MET A 256 -22.06 -3.89 -36.98
N ALA A 257 -22.58 -3.65 -38.19
CA ALA A 257 -22.97 -2.30 -38.65
C ALA A 257 -24.19 -1.70 -37.90
N GLU A 258 -24.39 -2.07 -36.64
CA GLU A 258 -25.23 -1.32 -35.71
C GLU A 258 -24.37 -0.18 -35.18
N GLU A 259 -24.61 1.03 -35.71
CA GLU A 259 -24.08 2.34 -35.30
C GLU A 259 -23.19 2.28 -34.04
N SER A 260 -21.87 2.35 -34.22
CA SER A 260 -20.91 2.36 -33.10
C SER A 260 -21.17 3.60 -32.25
N GLU A 261 -22.00 3.46 -31.22
CA GLU A 261 -22.32 4.56 -30.31
C GLU A 261 -21.17 4.73 -29.32
N PHE A 262 -20.60 5.93 -29.26
CA PHE A 262 -19.64 6.33 -28.23
C PHE A 262 -20.38 7.06 -27.10
N CYS A 263 -19.93 6.84 -25.87
CA CYS A 263 -20.37 7.58 -24.69
C CYS A 263 -19.24 8.46 -24.20
N ASP A 264 -19.51 9.75 -23.99
CA ASP A 264 -18.59 10.65 -23.31
C ASP A 264 -18.59 10.36 -21.81
N LEU A 265 -17.48 9.86 -21.27
CA LEU A 265 -17.33 9.50 -19.86
C LEU A 265 -17.30 10.72 -18.91
N LEU A 266 -17.23 11.94 -19.45
CA LEU A 266 -17.30 13.18 -18.66
C LEU A 266 -18.74 13.68 -18.48
N THR A 267 -19.57 13.53 -19.50
CA THR A 267 -20.94 14.07 -19.54
C THR A 267 -22.02 12.98 -19.53
N MET A 268 -21.63 11.74 -19.79
CA MET A 268 -22.49 10.58 -20.08
C MET A 268 -23.40 10.78 -21.30
N GLU A 269 -23.11 11.76 -22.16
CA GLU A 269 -23.80 11.96 -23.43
C GLU A 269 -23.35 10.91 -24.45
N ARG A 270 -24.30 10.41 -25.23
CA ARG A 270 -24.03 9.42 -26.27
C ARG A 270 -24.11 10.03 -27.65
N SER A 271 -23.21 9.61 -28.52
CA SER A 271 -23.18 10.05 -29.92
C SER A 271 -23.04 8.85 -30.84
N SER A 272 -23.93 8.77 -31.83
CA SER A 272 -23.81 7.82 -32.95
C SER A 272 -22.60 8.17 -33.79
N MET A 273 -21.81 7.17 -34.15
CA MET A 273 -20.71 7.32 -35.09
C MET A 273 -21.14 6.83 -36.49
N GLU A 274 -20.90 7.65 -37.52
CA GLU A 274 -21.03 7.23 -38.91
C GLU A 274 -19.66 6.75 -39.43
N ARG A 275 -19.54 5.46 -39.73
CA ARG A 275 -18.37 4.91 -40.43
C ARG A 275 -18.57 5.00 -41.93
N ASN A 276 -17.70 5.74 -42.61
CA ASN A 276 -17.72 5.79 -44.07
C ASN A 276 -16.72 4.80 -44.66
N VAL A 277 -17.08 4.23 -45.81
CA VAL A 277 -16.16 3.46 -46.66
C VAL A 277 -15.71 4.37 -47.80
N VAL A 278 -14.50 4.89 -47.70
CA VAL A 278 -13.88 5.79 -48.67
C VAL A 278 -13.17 4.97 -49.74
N ARG A 279 -13.47 5.25 -51.01
CA ARG A 279 -12.75 4.61 -52.12
C ARG A 279 -11.53 5.44 -52.49
N ILE A 280 -10.35 4.86 -52.35
CA ILE A 280 -9.09 5.43 -52.82
C ILE A 280 -9.14 5.52 -54.35
N THR A 281 -9.15 6.76 -54.85
CA THR A 281 -9.21 7.08 -56.28
C THR A 281 -8.13 8.12 -56.62
N PRO A 282 -7.72 8.23 -57.89
CA PRO A 282 -6.74 9.23 -58.31
C PRO A 282 -7.13 10.68 -57.97
N ASP A 283 -8.41 10.97 -57.71
CA ASP A 283 -8.90 12.32 -57.39
C ASP A 283 -8.60 12.73 -55.94
N ILE A 284 -8.35 11.77 -55.05
CA ILE A 284 -8.07 12.02 -53.62
C ILE A 284 -6.65 11.61 -53.21
N VAL A 285 -5.91 10.93 -54.09
CA VAL A 285 -4.52 10.55 -53.86
C VAL A 285 -3.59 11.73 -54.16
N ASP A 286 -2.62 11.96 -53.28
CA ASP A 286 -1.53 12.90 -53.52
C ASP A 286 -0.21 12.13 -53.65
N GLY A 287 0.40 12.17 -54.84
CA GLY A 287 1.65 11.45 -55.14
C GLY A 287 1.47 10.06 -55.76
N CYS A 288 2.61 9.36 -55.92
CA CYS A 288 2.70 8.03 -56.57
C CYS A 288 3.56 7.05 -55.74
N ASP A 289 3.79 7.38 -54.48
CA ASP A 289 4.75 6.81 -53.53
C ASP A 289 4.12 5.81 -52.56
N ALA A 290 2.89 5.36 -52.85
CA ALA A 290 2.20 4.37 -52.04
C ALA A 290 3.02 3.08 -51.90
N THR A 291 3.10 2.55 -50.68
CA THR A 291 3.77 1.29 -50.40
C THR A 291 2.77 0.26 -49.89
N LEU A 292 2.93 -0.98 -50.35
CA LEU A 292 2.12 -2.10 -49.91
C LEU A 292 3.07 -3.16 -49.35
N THR A 293 2.96 -3.43 -48.06
CA THR A 293 3.76 -4.41 -47.34
C THR A 293 2.86 -5.46 -46.71
N ILE A 294 3.46 -6.57 -46.28
CA ILE A 294 2.79 -7.53 -45.40
C ILE A 294 3.25 -7.20 -43.98
N GLY A 295 2.30 -7.03 -43.07
CA GLY A 295 2.57 -6.78 -41.67
C GLY A 295 3.27 -7.95 -40.98
N GLU A 296 3.61 -7.75 -39.71
CA GLU A 296 4.16 -8.83 -38.89
C GLU A 296 3.14 -9.97 -38.72
N VAL A 297 3.65 -11.19 -38.58
CA VAL A 297 2.82 -12.39 -38.45
C VAL A 297 3.31 -13.20 -37.27
N TYR A 298 2.50 -13.28 -36.22
CA TYR A 298 2.79 -14.05 -35.03
C TYR A 298 1.78 -15.18 -34.93
N ASN A 299 2.28 -16.42 -34.93
CA ASN A 299 1.42 -17.58 -34.79
C ASN A 299 1.48 -18.20 -33.39
N GLN A 300 2.07 -17.50 -32.42
CA GLN A 300 1.93 -17.80 -31.01
C GLN A 300 2.19 -16.54 -30.17
N LEU A 301 1.23 -16.21 -29.31
CA LEU A 301 1.26 -15.07 -28.40
C LEU A 301 1.47 -15.60 -26.98
N LEU A 302 2.45 -15.04 -26.25
CA LEU A 302 2.70 -15.34 -24.84
C LEU A 302 2.58 -14.03 -24.05
N LEU A 303 1.63 -13.98 -23.12
CA LEU A 303 1.41 -12.87 -22.20
C LEU A 303 1.77 -13.29 -20.78
N THR A 304 2.77 -12.64 -20.20
CA THR A 304 3.20 -12.87 -18.81
C THR A 304 2.46 -11.93 -17.87
N CYS A 305 1.94 -12.46 -16.76
CA CYS A 305 1.34 -11.63 -15.72
C CYS A 305 2.40 -11.25 -14.68
N SER A 306 2.65 -9.94 -14.52
CA SER A 306 3.43 -9.41 -13.42
C SER A 306 2.56 -9.41 -12.17
N ILE A 307 2.77 -10.38 -11.28
CA ILE A 307 1.97 -10.56 -10.08
C ILE A 307 2.66 -9.87 -8.91
N GLU A 308 1.95 -8.97 -8.25
CA GLU A 308 2.41 -8.35 -7.01
C GLU A 308 1.61 -8.89 -5.83
N GLU A 309 2.25 -9.81 -5.10
CA GLU A 309 1.68 -10.51 -3.95
C GLU A 309 1.81 -9.69 -2.67
N MET A 310 0.90 -9.92 -1.73
CA MET A 310 0.92 -9.34 -0.41
C MET A 310 1.04 -10.44 0.65
N GLU A 311 2.13 -10.43 1.43
CA GLU A 311 2.34 -11.37 2.53
C GLU A 311 1.95 -10.76 3.89
N ASN A 312 2.36 -9.51 4.14
CA ASN A 312 2.11 -8.82 5.40
C ASN A 312 0.83 -7.97 5.30
N VAL A 313 -0.10 -8.18 6.22
CA VAL A 313 -1.31 -7.34 6.34
C VAL A 313 -0.99 -6.07 7.14
N VAL A 314 -0.10 -6.22 8.13
CA VAL A 314 0.45 -5.15 8.95
C VAL A 314 1.93 -5.44 9.12
N GLU A 315 2.82 -4.52 8.74
CA GLU A 315 4.25 -4.74 8.99
C GLU A 315 4.52 -4.77 10.49
N SER A 316 5.40 -5.70 10.88
CA SER A 316 5.73 -5.89 12.28
C SER A 316 6.30 -4.61 12.88
N PRO A 317 5.88 -4.21 14.10
CA PRO A 317 6.57 -3.15 14.84
C PRO A 317 8.01 -3.56 15.21
N LEU A 318 8.36 -4.84 15.04
CA LEU A 318 9.66 -5.43 15.36
C LEU A 318 10.46 -5.84 14.12
N ASP A 319 10.00 -5.48 12.91
CA ASP A 319 10.73 -5.73 11.66
C ASP A 319 12.11 -5.06 11.70
N SER A 320 13.16 -5.82 11.45
CA SER A 320 14.54 -5.31 11.52
C SER A 320 14.85 -4.23 10.48
N ASP A 321 14.16 -4.24 9.35
CA ASP A 321 14.43 -3.33 8.23
C ASP A 321 13.73 -1.99 8.44
N LEU A 322 12.62 -1.98 9.19
CA LEU A 322 11.86 -0.78 9.59
C LEU A 322 12.26 -0.24 10.98
N LEU A 323 12.96 -1.05 11.77
CA LEU A 323 13.39 -0.68 13.12
C LEU A 323 14.62 0.24 13.09
N GLU A 324 14.40 1.50 13.42
CA GLU A 324 15.47 2.47 13.57
C GLU A 324 16.02 2.55 15.00
N ASP A 325 17.26 3.00 15.08
CA ASP A 325 17.95 3.33 16.32
C ASP A 325 18.14 4.85 16.44
N PRO A 326 17.27 5.57 17.17
CA PRO A 326 17.43 7.01 17.42
C PRO A 326 18.72 7.35 18.19
N TYR A 327 19.35 6.35 18.81
CA TYR A 327 20.51 6.49 19.69
C TYR A 327 21.75 5.82 19.11
N SER A 328 22.87 6.53 19.19
CA SER A 328 24.17 6.06 18.67
C SER A 328 24.72 4.81 19.38
N ARG A 329 24.30 4.53 20.61
CA ARG A 329 24.66 3.32 21.37
C ARG A 329 23.64 2.98 22.45
N LYS A 330 23.69 1.73 22.93
CA LYS A 330 22.95 1.28 24.12
C LYS A 330 23.43 2.01 25.38
N GLN A 331 22.52 2.22 26.33
CA GLN A 331 22.80 2.84 27.62
C GLN A 331 22.65 1.81 28.74
N LYS A 332 23.57 1.77 29.70
CA LYS A 332 23.31 1.09 30.98
C LYS A 332 22.20 1.84 31.72
N TYR A 333 21.13 1.12 32.05
CA TYR A 333 19.88 1.72 32.52
C TYR A 333 19.48 1.24 33.91
N MET A 334 19.74 -0.03 34.21
CA MET A 334 19.37 -0.62 35.50
C MET A 334 20.45 -1.62 35.93
N THR A 335 20.75 -1.67 37.22
CA THR A 335 21.55 -2.72 37.86
C THR A 335 20.70 -3.42 38.90
N GLU A 336 20.55 -4.73 38.78
CA GLU A 336 19.94 -5.56 39.80
C GLU A 336 21.01 -6.08 40.76
N LEU A 337 20.77 -5.92 42.06
CA LEU A 337 21.57 -6.54 43.11
C LEU A 337 20.74 -7.64 43.75
N SER A 338 21.24 -8.87 43.76
CA SER A 338 20.51 -10.02 44.30
C SER A 338 21.43 -10.89 45.16
N ALA A 339 21.00 -11.21 46.38
CA ALA A 339 21.65 -12.20 47.23
C ALA A 339 20.64 -13.27 47.64
N GLU A 340 20.78 -14.50 47.15
CA GLU A 340 19.87 -15.60 47.49
C GLU A 340 20.08 -16.07 48.94
N GLY A 341 19.00 -16.18 49.69
CA GLY A 341 18.98 -16.52 51.10
C GLY A 341 18.21 -15.50 51.95
N THR A 342 17.76 -15.95 53.12
CA THR A 342 17.03 -15.13 54.11
C THR A 342 17.81 -14.93 55.40
N ASP A 343 19.02 -15.49 55.49
CA ASP A 343 19.85 -15.44 56.70
C ASP A 343 20.64 -14.14 56.82
N LYS A 344 21.22 -13.92 58.01
CA LYS A 344 22.06 -12.74 58.27
C LYS A 344 23.30 -12.68 57.38
N ASN A 345 23.77 -13.83 56.90
CA ASN A 345 24.93 -13.92 56.03
C ASN A 345 24.62 -13.37 54.63
N ALA A 346 23.50 -13.76 54.03
CA ALA A 346 23.02 -13.18 52.78
C ALA A 346 22.74 -11.67 52.92
N LEU A 347 22.16 -11.23 54.04
CA LEU A 347 21.93 -9.81 54.32
C LEU A 347 23.23 -9.00 54.39
N TYR A 348 24.24 -9.52 55.11
CA TYR A 348 25.54 -8.87 55.24
C TYR A 348 26.20 -8.66 53.87
N HIS A 349 26.23 -9.71 53.05
CA HIS A 349 26.81 -9.63 51.70
C HIS A 349 25.98 -8.79 50.74
N PHE A 350 24.65 -8.77 50.90
CA PHE A 350 23.79 -7.83 50.19
C PHE A 350 24.09 -6.38 50.56
N GLY A 351 24.32 -6.08 51.84
CA GLY A 351 24.75 -4.76 52.30
C GLY A 351 26.05 -4.30 51.66
N ILE A 352 27.04 -5.19 51.56
CA ILE A 352 28.31 -4.92 50.86
C ILE A 352 28.05 -4.54 49.38
N MET A 353 27.19 -5.30 48.67
CA MET A 353 26.84 -4.98 47.29
C MET A 353 26.14 -3.62 47.15
N VAL A 354 25.23 -3.28 48.07
CA VAL A 354 24.51 -2.00 48.07
C VAL A 354 25.45 -0.81 48.29
N LEU A 355 26.53 -1.00 49.07
CA LEU A 355 27.61 -0.01 49.27
C LEU A 355 28.55 0.12 48.07
N ASP A 356 28.29 -0.60 46.97
CA ASP A 356 29.16 -0.71 45.79
C ASP A 356 30.56 -1.30 46.14
N GLU A 357 30.63 -2.16 47.18
CA GLU A 357 31.84 -2.86 47.61
C GLU A 357 31.91 -4.31 47.09
N GLU A 358 33.12 -4.88 47.05
CA GLU A 358 33.33 -6.26 46.58
C GLU A 358 32.98 -7.30 47.65
N THR A 359 32.24 -8.35 47.24
CA THR A 359 31.97 -9.53 48.06
C THR A 359 32.31 -10.81 47.30
N ASN A 360 32.64 -11.88 48.03
CA ASN A 360 32.89 -13.23 47.51
C ASN A 360 31.70 -14.20 47.72
N TYR A 361 30.49 -13.68 47.96
CA TYR A 361 29.33 -14.50 48.26
C TYR A 361 28.93 -15.35 47.06
N SER A 362 28.89 -16.68 47.20
CA SER A 362 28.68 -17.58 46.06
C SER A 362 27.26 -17.58 45.48
N LYS A 363 26.30 -16.98 46.21
CA LYS A 363 24.90 -16.86 45.80
C LYS A 363 24.47 -15.41 45.58
N GLY A 364 25.43 -14.51 45.36
CA GLY A 364 25.18 -13.13 44.98
C GLY A 364 25.36 -12.91 43.48
N SER A 365 24.55 -12.04 42.90
CA SER A 365 24.64 -11.61 41.52
C SER A 365 24.40 -10.11 41.37
N ILE A 366 25.14 -9.51 40.45
CA ILE A 366 24.98 -8.14 39.99
C ILE A 366 24.66 -8.22 38.51
N THR A 367 23.46 -7.82 38.09
CA THR A 367 23.06 -7.84 36.68
C THR A 367 22.90 -6.43 36.17
N ASP A 368 23.76 -6.03 35.25
CA ASP A 368 23.64 -4.79 34.51
C ASP A 368 22.76 -4.98 33.28
N TRP A 369 21.71 -4.18 33.19
CA TRP A 369 20.78 -4.11 32.08
C TRP A 369 21.04 -2.87 31.25
N TYR A 370 21.05 -3.11 29.95
CA TYR A 370 21.25 -2.12 28.91
C TYR A 370 19.97 -2.01 28.10
N ILE A 371 19.58 -0.79 27.78
CA ILE A 371 18.44 -0.52 26.91
C ILE A 371 18.93 0.07 25.60
N ARG A 372 18.14 -0.16 24.57
CA ARG A 372 18.13 0.67 23.38
C ARG A 372 16.69 0.99 22.99
N MET A 373 16.29 2.25 23.06
CA MET A 373 14.98 2.66 22.55
C MET A 373 14.96 2.47 21.04
N LYS A 374 13.85 1.97 20.53
CA LYS A 374 13.64 1.69 19.12
C LYS A 374 12.53 2.58 18.57
N ARG A 375 12.58 2.82 17.26
CA ARG A 375 11.56 3.57 16.53
C ARG A 375 11.11 2.74 15.32
N ASN A 376 9.82 2.78 15.01
CA ASN A 376 9.28 2.29 13.75
C ASN A 376 8.25 3.32 13.28
N TRP A 377 8.46 3.90 12.10
CA TRP A 377 7.64 5.02 11.59
C TRP A 377 6.25 4.61 11.14
N LEU A 378 6.00 3.32 10.91
CA LEU A 378 4.67 2.80 10.60
C LEU A 378 3.83 2.55 11.85
N TRP A 379 4.38 2.80 13.04
CA TRP A 379 3.69 2.62 14.30
C TRP A 379 3.74 3.88 15.13
N ARG A 380 2.67 4.15 15.87
CA ARG A 380 2.54 5.27 16.82
C ARG A 380 2.20 4.74 18.20
N PHE A 381 2.76 5.36 19.24
CA PHE A 381 2.50 5.00 20.65
C PHE A 381 1.93 6.19 21.42
N PRO A 382 0.60 6.38 21.44
CA PRO A 382 -0.04 7.54 22.07
C PRO A 382 0.28 7.72 23.55
N VAL A 383 0.49 8.97 23.98
CA VAL A 383 0.72 9.29 25.40
C VAL A 383 -0.61 9.39 26.14
N GLY A 384 -0.96 8.36 26.91
CA GLY A 384 -2.21 8.33 27.68
C GLY A 384 -3.45 8.43 26.80
N GLY A 385 -3.44 7.74 25.65
CA GLY A 385 -4.54 7.71 24.68
C GLY A 385 -4.65 8.95 23.76
N ASP A 386 -3.82 9.98 23.95
CA ASP A 386 -3.84 11.18 23.10
C ASP A 386 -3.13 10.94 21.76
N MET A 387 -3.92 10.80 20.69
CA MET A 387 -3.47 10.57 19.32
C MET A 387 -2.63 11.71 18.72
N THR A 388 -2.59 12.89 19.36
CA THR A 388 -1.78 14.03 18.93
C THR A 388 -0.34 14.02 19.47
N THR A 389 -0.03 13.10 20.38
CA THR A 389 1.30 12.98 21.00
C THR A 389 1.80 11.55 20.96
N ASP A 390 3.06 11.33 20.54
CA ASP A 390 3.70 10.01 20.50
C ASP A 390 4.86 9.93 21.51
N TRP A 391 4.94 8.81 22.24
CA TRP A 391 6.11 8.49 23.05
C TRP A 391 7.41 8.49 22.24
N GLN A 392 7.36 8.13 20.94
CA GLN A 392 8.54 8.12 20.06
C GLN A 392 9.16 9.50 19.86
N ASP A 393 8.36 10.56 19.84
CA ASP A 393 8.85 11.93 19.69
C ASP A 393 9.65 12.39 20.91
N SER A 394 9.38 11.80 22.08
CA SER A 394 10.08 12.14 23.32
C SER A 394 11.57 11.76 23.28
N TYR A 395 11.99 10.91 22.34
CA TYR A 395 13.38 10.48 22.19
C TYR A 395 13.99 10.69 20.80
N ALA A 396 13.30 11.41 19.91
CA ALA A 396 13.81 11.74 18.59
C ALA A 396 15.12 12.55 18.62
N GLY A 397 15.40 13.28 19.71
CA GLY A 397 16.60 14.08 19.89
C GLY A 397 17.88 13.30 20.23
N GLY A 398 17.81 11.97 20.37
CA GLY A 398 18.99 11.12 20.61
C GLY A 398 19.67 11.32 21.98
N THR A 399 19.01 12.00 22.91
CA THR A 399 19.45 12.23 24.29
C THR A 399 18.46 11.60 25.29
N GLN A 400 18.91 11.39 26.53
CA GLN A 400 18.07 10.92 27.66
C GLN A 400 17.32 9.61 27.36
N GLN A 401 18.01 8.60 26.83
CA GLN A 401 17.42 7.32 26.41
C GLN A 401 16.61 6.57 27.48
N HIS A 402 16.89 6.85 28.75
CA HIS A 402 16.20 6.27 29.89
C HIS A 402 14.81 6.86 30.14
N ASP A 403 14.51 8.08 29.65
CA ASP A 403 13.35 8.86 30.06
C ASP A 403 12.02 8.15 29.84
N VAL A 404 11.82 7.58 28.65
CA VAL A 404 10.57 6.87 28.32
C VAL A 404 10.42 5.63 29.18
N ALA A 405 11.47 4.85 29.36
CA ALA A 405 11.46 3.68 30.23
C ALA A 405 11.12 4.04 31.69
N MET A 406 11.68 5.13 32.21
CA MET A 406 11.40 5.61 33.56
C MET A 406 9.96 6.09 33.70
N ARG A 407 9.47 6.90 32.75
CA ARG A 407 8.08 7.40 32.77
C ARG A 407 7.08 6.26 32.67
N LEU A 408 7.30 5.30 31.78
CA LEU A 408 6.46 4.11 31.64
C LEU A 408 6.54 3.17 32.84
N GLY A 409 7.55 3.27 33.71
CA GLY A 409 7.55 2.55 35.00
C GLY A 409 6.54 3.08 36.03
N SER A 410 5.80 4.14 35.70
CA SER A 410 4.76 4.73 36.56
C SER A 410 3.50 5.17 35.78
N LYS A 411 3.49 4.98 34.46
CA LYS A 411 2.40 5.34 33.55
C LYS A 411 2.13 4.22 32.58
N MET A 412 0.87 4.05 32.21
CA MET A 412 0.47 3.10 31.17
C MET A 412 0.81 3.65 29.77
N GLY A 413 1.06 2.75 28.83
CA GLY A 413 1.39 3.08 27.44
C GLY A 413 2.29 2.03 26.79
N GLY A 414 2.51 2.16 25.49
CA GLY A 414 3.39 1.30 24.70
C GLY A 414 4.72 1.96 24.36
N CYS A 415 5.76 1.14 24.12
CA CYS A 415 6.98 1.56 23.43
C CYS A 415 7.71 0.38 22.78
N LEU A 416 8.61 0.69 21.86
CA LEU A 416 9.57 -0.27 21.29
C LEU A 416 10.93 -0.11 21.97
N MET A 417 11.47 -1.22 22.46
CA MET A 417 12.75 -1.20 23.14
C MET A 417 13.47 -2.54 23.00
N ALA A 418 14.80 -2.46 22.85
CA ALA A 418 15.68 -3.59 22.96
C ALA A 418 16.34 -3.67 24.34
N TRP A 419 16.41 -4.88 24.90
CA TRP A 419 17.05 -5.16 26.18
C TRP A 419 18.27 -6.07 26.01
N GLY A 420 19.34 -5.77 26.75
CA GLY A 420 20.48 -6.65 26.89
C GLY A 420 20.96 -6.70 28.32
N LYS A 421 21.62 -7.79 28.72
CA LYS A 421 22.12 -7.96 30.09
C LYS A 421 23.54 -8.48 30.17
N GLN A 422 24.20 -8.13 31.26
CA GLN A 422 25.46 -8.73 31.69
C GLN A 422 25.37 -9.04 33.18
N THR A 423 25.50 -10.32 33.53
CA THR A 423 25.44 -10.77 34.92
C THR A 423 26.83 -11.13 35.43
N PHE A 424 27.18 -10.60 36.59
CA PHE A 424 28.40 -10.89 37.33
C PHE A 424 28.04 -11.70 38.59
N ASN A 425 28.65 -12.88 38.75
CA ASN A 425 28.53 -13.65 39.97
C ASN A 425 29.54 -13.14 41.00
N THR A 426 29.09 -12.86 42.22
CA THR A 426 29.97 -12.33 43.27
C THR A 426 30.93 -13.38 43.84
N ALA A 427 30.86 -14.65 43.46
CA ALA A 427 31.85 -15.66 43.84
C ALA A 427 33.28 -15.32 43.34
N GLN A 428 33.43 -14.39 42.40
CA GLN A 428 34.70 -14.00 41.75
C GLN A 428 35.44 -15.19 41.10
N THR A 429 34.72 -16.27 40.76
CA THR A 429 35.29 -17.47 40.13
C THR A 429 35.35 -17.39 38.60
N ASP A 430 34.77 -16.33 38.02
CA ASP A 430 34.68 -16.12 36.58
C ASP A 430 35.05 -14.66 36.27
N ASN A 431 36.13 -14.47 35.50
CA ASN A 431 36.61 -13.17 35.04
C ASN A 431 36.49 -13.02 33.50
N SER A 432 35.67 -13.86 32.87
CA SER A 432 35.43 -13.82 31.44
C SER A 432 34.91 -12.45 31.01
N LYS A 433 35.46 -11.93 29.91
CA LYS A 433 35.03 -10.67 29.31
C LYS A 433 33.99 -11.00 28.25
N LEU A 434 32.81 -10.39 28.35
CA LEU A 434 31.81 -10.41 27.29
C LEU A 434 32.20 -9.39 26.21
N PRO A 435 32.55 -9.82 24.98
CA PRO A 435 32.99 -8.91 23.92
C PRO A 435 31.86 -8.01 23.40
N SER A 436 30.62 -8.47 23.53
CA SER A 436 29.41 -7.72 23.21
C SER A 436 28.27 -8.18 24.12
N ILE A 437 27.25 -7.32 24.27
CA ILE A 437 26.01 -7.65 25.01
C ILE A 437 24.93 -7.79 23.95
N PRO A 438 24.35 -8.98 23.75
CA PRO A 438 23.26 -9.18 22.81
C PRO A 438 22.03 -8.39 23.27
N MET A 439 21.31 -7.83 22.29
CA MET A 439 20.12 -7.02 22.52
C MET A 439 18.94 -7.70 21.83
N THR A 440 17.79 -7.79 22.50
CA THR A 440 16.55 -8.33 21.94
C THR A 440 15.48 -7.26 21.94
N SER A 441 14.97 -6.91 20.76
CA SER A 441 13.85 -5.97 20.58
C SER A 441 12.52 -6.58 21.02
N SER A 442 11.64 -5.77 21.58
CA SER A 442 10.31 -6.19 22.02
C SER A 442 9.35 -5.00 22.02
N LEU A 443 8.07 -5.30 21.84
CA LEU A 443 6.98 -4.37 22.09
C LEU A 443 6.63 -4.46 23.58
N MET A 444 6.80 -3.37 24.31
CA MET A 444 6.56 -3.27 25.74
C MET A 444 5.28 -2.47 26.00
N LEU A 445 4.30 -3.07 26.65
CA LEU A 445 3.06 -2.40 27.05
C LEU A 445 3.05 -2.30 28.58
N SER A 446 3.23 -1.09 29.11
CA SER A 446 3.27 -0.87 30.55
C SER A 446 1.88 -0.92 31.17
N VAL A 447 1.74 -1.69 32.26
CA VAL A 447 0.49 -1.91 33.00
C VAL A 447 0.57 -1.26 34.39
N ASN A 448 1.72 -1.39 35.06
CA ASN A 448 2.01 -0.88 36.41
C ASN A 448 1.11 -1.43 37.52
N GLY A 449 0.81 -2.73 37.51
CA GLY A 449 0.06 -3.37 38.59
C GLY A 449 0.59 -3.05 40.00
N ASN A 450 -0.29 -3.02 40.99
CA ASN A 450 0.04 -2.67 42.38
C ASN A 450 0.13 -3.87 43.35
N GLY A 451 -0.16 -5.08 42.88
CA GLY A 451 -0.16 -6.33 43.63
C GLY A 451 -1.32 -6.48 44.61
N VAL A 452 -2.39 -5.68 44.47
CA VAL A 452 -3.51 -5.63 45.42
C VAL A 452 -4.74 -6.35 44.87
N ASP A 453 -5.34 -7.22 45.68
CA ASP A 453 -6.55 -8.00 45.34
C ASP A 453 -7.85 -7.48 46.00
N ASN A 454 -7.74 -6.53 46.94
CA ASN A 454 -8.81 -6.13 47.84
C ASN A 454 -9.86 -5.19 47.21
N ASP A 455 -11.16 -5.45 47.40
CA ASP A 455 -12.25 -4.52 47.07
C ASP A 455 -12.70 -3.71 48.28
N ILE A 456 -11.83 -2.84 48.78
CA ILE A 456 -12.19 -1.91 49.86
C ILE A 456 -12.58 -0.56 49.23
N ALA A 457 -13.46 0.19 49.89
CA ALA A 457 -13.96 1.48 49.41
C ALA A 457 -12.90 2.59 49.27
N ASP A 458 -11.69 2.39 49.80
CA ASP A 458 -10.57 3.30 49.59
C ASP A 458 -9.91 2.99 48.25
N SER A 459 -10.07 3.88 47.26
CA SER A 459 -9.55 3.70 45.91
C SER A 459 -8.03 3.50 45.85
N ARG A 460 -7.28 3.90 46.88
CA ARG A 460 -5.82 3.67 46.97
C ARG A 460 -5.45 2.23 47.35
N LEU A 461 -6.45 1.45 47.78
CA LEU A 461 -6.31 0.05 48.20
C LEU A 461 -7.07 -0.90 47.26
N GLN A 462 -7.50 -0.40 46.10
CA GLN A 462 -8.12 -1.19 45.04
C GLN A 462 -7.08 -1.71 44.05
N PRO A 463 -7.37 -2.79 43.30
CA PRO A 463 -6.52 -3.27 42.22
C PRO A 463 -6.29 -2.16 41.19
N TYR A 464 -5.04 -1.99 40.76
CA TYR A 464 -4.67 -1.06 39.68
C TYR A 464 -4.02 -1.86 38.53
N PRO A 465 -4.27 -1.53 37.26
CA PRO A 465 -5.14 -0.45 36.78
C PRO A 465 -6.62 -0.78 36.96
N ASN A 466 -7.44 0.26 37.16
CA ASN A 466 -8.89 0.13 37.19
C ASN A 466 -9.51 0.39 35.81
N ASP A 467 -10.84 0.22 35.71
CA ASP A 467 -11.59 0.36 34.47
C ASP A 467 -11.44 1.76 33.80
N ASP A 468 -11.35 2.83 34.60
CA ASP A 468 -11.18 4.20 34.08
C ASP A 468 -9.74 4.44 33.60
N ASP A 469 -8.74 3.92 34.30
CA ASP A 469 -7.32 4.01 33.90
C ASP A 469 -7.10 3.33 32.55
N LEU A 470 -7.67 2.13 32.39
CA LEU A 470 -7.62 1.35 31.16
C LEU A 470 -8.28 2.09 30.01
N LYS A 471 -9.49 2.60 30.22
CA LYS A 471 -10.26 3.32 29.19
C LYS A 471 -9.59 4.63 28.77
N ALA A 472 -9.00 5.36 29.71
CA ALA A 472 -8.34 6.64 29.44
C ALA A 472 -7.09 6.49 28.56
N CYS A 473 -6.43 5.32 28.58
CA CYS A 473 -5.17 5.09 27.88
C CYS A 473 -5.32 4.45 26.49
N VAL A 474 -6.54 4.26 25.99
CA VAL A 474 -6.80 3.65 24.68
C VAL A 474 -6.59 4.68 23.56
N PRO A 475 -5.88 4.37 22.46
CA PRO A 475 -5.15 3.11 22.18
C PRO A 475 -3.68 3.14 22.68
N PHE A 476 -3.11 1.96 22.91
CA PHE A 476 -1.71 1.79 23.33
C PHE A 476 -0.72 1.82 22.16
N ALA A 477 -1.13 1.32 20.99
CA ALA A 477 -0.35 1.36 19.76
C ALA A 477 -1.29 1.44 18.56
N VAL A 478 -0.89 2.21 17.56
CA VAL A 478 -1.62 2.38 16.30
C VAL A 478 -0.66 2.12 15.16
N TYR A 479 -1.08 1.29 14.22
CA TYR A 479 -0.39 1.11 12.96
C TYR A 479 -0.85 2.20 11.99
N ASP A 480 0.09 3.05 11.59
CA ASP A 480 -0.05 4.16 10.63
C ASP A 480 0.52 3.79 9.25
N GLY A 481 1.06 2.57 9.07
CA GLY A 481 1.50 2.11 7.77
C GLY A 481 0.33 1.86 6.82
N ASN A 482 0.64 1.79 5.52
CA ASN A 482 -0.34 1.52 4.48
C ASN A 482 0.13 0.38 3.57
N ALA A 483 0.58 -0.73 4.16
CA ALA A 483 1.12 -1.89 3.43
C ALA A 483 0.12 -2.53 2.46
N ALA A 484 -1.17 -2.35 2.73
CA ALA A 484 -2.16 -3.31 2.33
C ALA A 484 -3.42 -2.62 1.83
N GLY A 485 -3.65 -2.76 0.51
CA GLY A 485 -4.82 -2.26 -0.20
C GLY A 485 -5.49 -3.31 -1.08
N GLY A 486 -5.00 -4.56 -1.11
CA GLY A 486 -5.46 -5.61 -2.03
C GLY A 486 -6.84 -6.21 -1.71
N VAL A 487 -7.18 -7.28 -2.44
CA VAL A 487 -8.43 -8.04 -2.26
C VAL A 487 -8.19 -9.23 -1.34
N PHE A 488 -8.68 -9.15 -0.10
CA PHE A 488 -8.43 -10.17 0.90
C PHE A 488 -9.40 -11.35 0.81
N SER A 489 -10.61 -11.10 0.32
CA SER A 489 -11.60 -12.16 0.14
C SER A 489 -11.21 -13.10 -0.99
N PRO A 490 -11.32 -14.43 -0.78
CA PRO A 490 -11.03 -15.41 -1.82
C PRO A 490 -12.06 -15.35 -2.95
N VAL A 491 -11.67 -15.89 -4.10
CA VAL A 491 -12.54 -15.98 -5.28
C VAL A 491 -13.60 -17.07 -5.12
N ASP A 492 -13.30 -18.19 -4.48
CA ASP A 492 -14.24 -19.31 -4.37
C ASP A 492 -15.05 -19.24 -3.07
N GLU A 493 -16.33 -19.64 -3.12
CA GLU A 493 -17.24 -19.66 -1.95
C GLU A 493 -16.79 -20.65 -0.86
N ASP A 494 -16.22 -21.79 -1.27
CA ASP A 494 -15.80 -22.87 -0.36
C ASP A 494 -14.37 -22.69 0.18
N VAL A 495 -13.69 -21.63 -0.23
CA VAL A 495 -12.29 -21.33 0.14
C VAL A 495 -12.26 -20.23 1.18
N ARG A 496 -11.26 -20.28 2.05
CA ARG A 496 -11.05 -19.28 3.10
C ARG A 496 -9.63 -18.78 3.06
N ASN A 497 -9.47 -17.46 3.14
CA ASN A 497 -8.20 -16.86 3.48
C ASN A 497 -8.15 -16.62 4.99
N TYR A 498 -6.96 -16.44 5.54
CA TYR A 498 -6.76 -16.29 6.98
C TYR A 498 -5.74 -15.20 7.27
N ILE A 499 -6.12 -14.25 8.13
CA ILE A 499 -5.14 -13.35 8.75
C ILE A 499 -4.64 -14.05 10.01
N VAL A 500 -3.36 -14.36 10.06
CA VAL A 500 -2.73 -15.05 11.18
C VAL A 500 -1.86 -14.09 11.97
N ILE A 501 -2.13 -14.00 13.26
CA ILE A 501 -1.38 -13.19 14.21
C ILE A 501 -0.53 -14.12 15.06
N SER A 502 0.79 -13.98 14.96
CA SER A 502 1.76 -14.84 15.63
C SER A 502 2.72 -14.02 16.50
N GLY A 503 3.43 -14.73 17.38
CA GLY A 503 4.39 -14.14 18.30
C GLY A 503 4.31 -14.71 19.70
N THR A 504 5.00 -14.06 20.62
CA THR A 504 5.19 -14.52 21.99
C THR A 504 4.78 -13.44 22.99
N ILE A 505 3.99 -13.80 23.99
CA ILE A 505 3.45 -12.90 25.02
C ILE A 505 3.95 -13.32 26.41
N VAL A 506 4.31 -12.32 27.22
CA VAL A 506 4.65 -12.50 28.63
C VAL A 506 3.89 -11.48 29.47
N LEU A 507 3.12 -11.96 30.47
CA LEU A 507 2.67 -11.12 31.59
C LEU A 507 3.83 -11.01 32.58
N ASN A 508 4.59 -9.91 32.52
CA ASN A 508 5.78 -9.71 33.35
C ASN A 508 5.36 -9.49 34.82
N PRO A 509 5.88 -10.26 35.79
CA PRO A 509 5.47 -10.14 37.19
C PRO A 509 5.93 -8.83 37.84
N ILE A 510 5.21 -8.43 38.88
CA ILE A 510 5.72 -7.44 39.83
C ILE A 510 6.91 -8.02 40.60
N MET A 511 8.05 -7.34 40.49
CA MET A 511 9.28 -7.71 41.19
C MET A 511 9.36 -6.90 42.48
N HIS A 512 9.03 -7.55 43.60
CA HIS A 512 9.18 -6.94 44.92
C HIS A 512 10.66 -6.72 45.25
N GLU A 513 10.94 -5.57 45.85
CA GLU A 513 12.28 -5.20 46.34
C GLU A 513 12.33 -5.27 47.86
N SER A 514 13.49 -5.65 48.40
CA SER A 514 13.77 -5.58 49.83
C SER A 514 13.76 -4.16 50.38
N GLY A 515 13.88 -3.18 49.47
CA GLY A 515 13.80 -1.74 49.69
C GLY A 515 14.31 -1.00 48.45
N ASN A 516 13.98 0.29 48.33
CA ASN A 516 14.57 1.13 47.29
C ASN A 516 16.08 1.27 47.52
N TYR A 517 16.88 1.21 46.45
CA TYR A 517 18.34 1.21 46.53
C TYR A 517 18.91 2.37 47.35
N SER A 518 18.45 3.62 47.17
CA SER A 518 19.00 4.77 47.92
C SER A 518 18.73 4.68 49.41
N THR A 519 17.56 4.17 49.78
CA THR A 519 17.17 3.97 51.17
C THR A 519 17.99 2.85 51.80
N LEU A 520 18.16 1.73 51.09
CA LEU A 520 19.00 0.63 51.54
C LEU A 520 20.46 1.06 51.68
N LYS A 521 20.98 1.88 50.76
CA LYS A 521 22.33 2.42 50.83
C LYS A 521 22.53 3.30 52.06
N MET A 522 21.60 4.21 52.32
CA MET A 522 21.62 5.04 53.53
C MET A 522 21.62 4.19 54.81
N TYR A 523 20.85 3.11 54.87
CA TYR A 523 20.82 2.23 56.04
C TYR A 523 22.06 1.33 56.14
N ALA A 524 22.62 0.87 55.02
CA ALA A 524 23.88 0.13 55.00
C ALA A 524 25.03 0.99 55.53
N GLU A 525 25.12 2.26 55.13
CA GLU A 525 26.14 3.22 55.61
C GLU A 525 26.05 3.48 57.13
N ARG A 526 24.87 3.26 57.73
CA ARG A 526 24.61 3.41 59.17
C ARG A 526 24.70 2.10 59.95
N ASP A 527 24.94 0.98 59.28
CA ASP A 527 24.89 -0.37 59.87
C ASP A 527 23.49 -0.71 60.46
N GLU A 528 22.42 -0.24 59.81
CA GLU A 528 21.02 -0.38 60.26
C GLU A 528 20.18 -1.29 59.32
N LEU A 529 20.83 -1.98 58.37
CA LEU A 529 20.14 -2.73 57.32
C LEU A 529 19.25 -3.87 57.85
N ASP A 530 19.61 -4.49 58.96
CA ASP A 530 18.89 -5.62 59.57
C ASP A 530 17.52 -5.28 60.14
N THR A 531 17.26 -4.00 60.40
CA THR A 531 15.96 -3.49 60.87
C THR A 531 15.07 -2.95 59.75
N HIS A 532 15.66 -2.69 58.57
CA HIS A 532 15.00 -1.97 57.48
C HIS A 532 14.96 -2.73 56.14
N CYS A 533 15.65 -3.86 56.02
CA CYS A 533 15.71 -4.67 54.81
C CYS A 533 15.05 -6.03 55.05
N VAL A 534 14.05 -6.37 54.25
CA VAL A 534 13.31 -7.65 54.37
C VAL A 534 13.57 -8.49 53.12
N PRO A 535 13.88 -9.79 53.24
CA PRO A 535 14.04 -10.62 52.06
C PRO A 535 12.69 -10.76 51.33
N VAL A 536 12.76 -10.77 50.00
CA VAL A 536 11.62 -10.99 49.12
C VAL A 536 11.61 -12.43 48.61
N ALA A 537 10.47 -12.86 48.07
CA ALA A 537 10.37 -14.19 47.47
C ALA A 537 11.27 -14.30 46.23
N SER A 538 11.91 -15.46 46.07
CA SER A 538 12.64 -15.84 44.85
C SER A 538 11.92 -16.97 44.13
N ARG A 539 12.14 -17.13 42.82
CA ARG A 539 11.48 -18.14 41.98
C ARG A 539 11.58 -19.57 42.56
N ASN A 540 12.70 -19.89 43.20
CA ASN A 540 12.97 -21.22 43.77
C ASN A 540 12.55 -21.37 45.25
N GLY A 541 11.82 -20.41 45.82
CA GLY A 541 11.28 -20.48 47.19
C GLY A 541 12.29 -20.29 48.34
N GLY A 542 13.57 -20.03 48.02
CA GLY A 542 14.63 -19.81 49.02
C GLY A 542 14.64 -18.41 49.63
N GLY A 543 13.94 -17.46 49.00
CA GLY A 543 13.96 -16.04 49.35
C GLY A 543 15.29 -15.37 48.98
N ARG A 544 15.28 -14.06 48.80
CA ARG A 544 16.47 -13.29 48.45
C ARG A 544 16.40 -11.86 48.94
N TYR A 545 17.54 -11.24 49.16
CA TYR A 545 17.63 -9.78 49.27
C TYR A 545 17.83 -9.19 47.87
N TYR A 546 16.97 -8.26 47.47
CA TYR A 546 16.94 -7.77 46.10
C TYR A 546 16.60 -6.28 46.02
N THR A 547 17.30 -5.54 45.15
CA THR A 547 17.01 -4.13 44.84
C THR A 547 17.49 -3.77 43.45
N ARG A 548 16.93 -2.70 42.88
CA ARG A 548 17.29 -2.13 41.58
C ARG A 548 17.88 -0.74 41.75
N LYS A 549 19.01 -0.52 41.10
CA LYS A 549 19.67 0.77 40.95
C LYS A 549 19.44 1.24 39.51
N TYR A 550 18.85 2.42 39.34
CA TYR A 550 18.63 3.01 38.03
C TYR A 550 19.73 4.00 37.65
N TRP A 551 19.90 4.18 36.34
CA TRP A 551 20.99 4.93 35.73
C TRP A 551 20.44 5.91 34.69
N VAL A 552 20.93 7.14 34.73
CA VAL A 552 20.54 8.25 33.83
C VAL A 552 21.78 8.75 33.11
N ALA A 553 21.64 9.17 31.86
CA ALA A 553 22.69 9.81 31.08
C ALA A 553 22.05 10.74 30.06
N ASP A 554 22.67 11.89 29.80
CA ASP A 554 22.17 12.84 28.79
C ASP A 554 22.50 12.34 27.38
N ASP A 555 23.78 12.04 27.10
CA ASP A 555 24.19 11.27 25.92
C ASP A 555 24.44 9.81 26.31
N PRO A 556 23.91 8.81 25.58
CA PRO A 556 24.28 7.41 25.80
C PRO A 556 25.80 7.20 25.87
N LYS A 557 26.58 8.04 25.15
CA LYS A 557 27.97 8.57 25.27
C LYS A 557 28.69 8.56 26.59
N GLU A 558 27.96 8.88 27.62
CA GLU A 558 28.55 9.23 28.89
C GLU A 558 28.56 8.03 29.83
N GLU A 559 29.40 8.13 30.86
CA GLU A 559 29.27 7.24 32.00
C GLU A 559 27.98 7.63 32.72
N PRO A 560 27.03 6.71 32.89
CA PRO A 560 25.74 7.07 33.45
C PRO A 560 25.85 7.38 34.95
N GLU A 561 25.04 8.32 35.40
CA GLU A 561 24.93 8.70 36.80
C GLU A 561 23.83 7.90 37.50
N SER A 562 24.00 7.65 38.80
CA SER A 562 23.01 6.90 39.57
C SER A 562 21.78 7.76 39.86
N ALA A 563 20.62 7.26 39.46
CA ALA A 563 19.33 7.90 39.67
C ALA A 563 18.71 7.46 41.00
N LEU A 564 19.27 7.96 42.11
CA LEU A 564 19.01 7.47 43.48
C LEU A 564 17.51 7.38 43.88
N TYR A 565 16.63 8.19 43.28
CA TYR A 565 15.21 8.24 43.64
C TYR A 565 14.25 7.83 42.51
N HIS A 566 14.76 7.24 41.43
CA HIS A 566 13.93 6.89 40.27
C HIS A 566 13.51 5.42 40.31
N THR A 567 12.33 5.17 39.75
CA THR A 567 11.83 3.84 39.36
C THR A 567 11.55 3.85 37.87
N GLY A 568 11.54 2.68 37.25
CA GLY A 568 11.30 2.59 35.81
C GLY A 568 10.89 1.20 35.36
N LEU A 569 10.44 1.12 34.12
CA LEU A 569 10.12 -0.13 33.43
C LEU A 569 11.33 -1.07 33.50
N TYR A 570 11.09 -2.37 33.66
CA TYR A 570 12.13 -3.38 33.76
C TYR A 570 11.77 -4.59 32.87
N PRO A 571 12.77 -5.30 32.34
CA PRO A 571 12.53 -6.37 31.39
C PRO A 571 11.95 -7.60 32.07
N TYR A 572 11.38 -8.50 31.27
CA TYR A 572 11.15 -9.86 31.73
C TYR A 572 12.50 -10.57 31.89
N THR A 573 12.83 -10.93 33.14
CA THR A 573 14.14 -11.51 33.47
C THR A 573 14.17 -13.03 33.38
N GLY A 574 13.01 -13.68 33.38
CA GLY A 574 12.86 -15.12 33.57
C GLY A 574 13.10 -15.60 35.01
N ASP A 575 13.66 -14.77 35.90
CA ASP A 575 13.98 -15.16 37.28
C ASP A 575 12.94 -14.66 38.30
N GLY A 576 11.87 -14.03 37.80
CA GLY A 576 10.77 -13.48 38.59
C GLY A 576 9.82 -14.51 39.16
N LEU A 577 8.84 -14.01 39.93
CA LEU A 577 7.77 -14.86 40.47
C LEU A 577 6.90 -15.42 39.36
N GLN A 578 6.49 -16.66 39.52
CA GLN A 578 5.45 -17.27 38.70
C GLN A 578 4.16 -17.39 39.51
N LEU A 579 3.13 -16.67 39.10
CA LEU A 579 1.89 -16.50 39.85
C LEU A 579 0.70 -17.10 39.10
N TYR A 580 -0.35 -17.41 39.85
CA TYR A 580 -1.65 -17.89 39.36
C TYR A 580 -1.55 -19.13 38.48
N GLU A 581 -1.49 -20.28 39.14
CA GLU A 581 -1.46 -21.58 38.47
C GLU A 581 -2.82 -21.93 37.90
N PHE A 582 -2.84 -22.37 36.65
CA PHE A 582 -4.01 -22.99 36.05
C PHE A 582 -4.14 -24.43 36.56
N LYS A 583 -5.12 -24.67 37.44
CA LYS A 583 -5.27 -25.96 38.13
C LYS A 583 -6.46 -26.78 37.66
N TYR A 584 -7.56 -26.13 37.31
CA TYR A 584 -8.84 -26.75 36.99
C TYR A 584 -9.57 -25.90 35.97
N SER A 585 -10.29 -26.48 35.02
CA SER A 585 -11.09 -25.71 34.08
C SER A 585 -12.45 -25.28 34.66
N ALA A 586 -12.88 -25.94 35.72
CA ALA A 586 -14.05 -25.60 36.53
C ALA A 586 -13.91 -26.29 37.91
N ILE A 587 -14.71 -25.85 38.90
CA ILE A 587 -14.71 -26.46 40.24
C ILE A 587 -14.94 -27.98 40.13
N GLY A 588 -13.90 -28.76 40.47
CA GLY A 588 -13.93 -30.23 40.43
C GLY A 588 -13.61 -30.87 39.07
N ASP A 589 -13.23 -30.08 38.06
CA ASP A 589 -12.85 -30.55 36.73
C ASP A 589 -11.36 -30.30 36.45
N SER A 590 -10.55 -31.36 36.55
CA SER A 590 -9.11 -31.34 36.28
C SER A 590 -8.77 -31.65 34.82
N THR A 591 -9.73 -31.56 33.90
CA THR A 591 -9.46 -31.63 32.46
C THR A 591 -9.18 -30.24 31.90
N ASP A 592 -8.38 -30.16 30.85
CA ASP A 592 -8.01 -28.90 30.20
C ASP A 592 -9.09 -28.47 29.20
N LYS A 593 -9.70 -27.31 29.43
CA LYS A 593 -10.79 -26.75 28.62
C LYS A 593 -10.66 -25.25 28.40
N VAL A 594 -9.58 -24.63 28.87
CA VAL A 594 -9.36 -23.19 28.71
C VAL A 594 -8.42 -23.00 27.54
N SER A 595 -8.97 -22.72 26.37
CA SER A 595 -8.16 -22.56 25.16
C SER A 595 -7.56 -21.17 24.99
N LYS A 596 -8.06 -20.16 25.73
CA LYS A 596 -7.66 -18.77 25.57
C LYS A 596 -7.72 -18.00 26.89
N VAL A 597 -6.59 -17.38 27.26
CA VAL A 597 -6.53 -16.27 28.21
C VAL A 597 -6.26 -15.01 27.42
N ALA A 598 -7.28 -14.16 27.28
CA ALA A 598 -7.16 -12.88 26.57
C ALA A 598 -6.23 -11.92 27.31
N VAL A 599 -5.30 -11.31 26.56
CA VAL A 599 -4.27 -10.41 27.08
C VAL A 599 -4.35 -9.02 26.45
N LEU A 600 -4.54 -8.93 25.13
CA LEU A 600 -4.65 -7.66 24.40
C LEU A 600 -5.98 -7.57 23.68
N ALA A 601 -6.61 -6.40 23.73
CA ALA A 601 -7.73 -6.05 22.87
C ALA A 601 -7.20 -5.32 21.64
N CYS A 602 -7.64 -5.74 20.46
CA CYS A 602 -7.19 -5.23 19.18
C CYS A 602 -8.38 -4.88 18.29
N MET A 603 -8.20 -3.90 17.42
CA MET A 603 -9.15 -3.53 16.38
C MET A 603 -8.44 -3.65 15.03
N LEU A 604 -9.04 -4.41 14.11
CA LEU A 604 -8.56 -4.57 12.74
C LEU A 604 -9.70 -4.18 11.80
N ILE A 605 -9.42 -3.23 10.92
CA ILE A 605 -10.34 -2.67 9.94
C ILE A 605 -9.72 -2.87 8.56
N ILE A 606 -10.50 -3.34 7.60
CA ILE A 606 -10.12 -3.47 6.19
C ILE A 606 -11.22 -2.81 5.37
N GLY A 607 -10.87 -1.75 4.64
CA GLY A 607 -11.85 -0.95 3.91
C GLY A 607 -12.92 -0.38 4.84
N ASP A 608 -14.16 -0.78 4.64
CA ASP A 608 -15.33 -0.36 5.42
C ASP A 608 -15.78 -1.38 6.47
N LYS A 609 -15.01 -2.46 6.69
CA LYS A 609 -15.35 -3.55 7.62
C LYS A 609 -14.32 -3.72 8.72
N CYS A 610 -14.77 -4.20 9.87
CA CYS A 610 -13.93 -4.56 11.00
C CYS A 610 -14.25 -5.98 11.47
N VAL A 611 -13.23 -6.68 11.98
CA VAL A 611 -13.44 -7.98 12.61
C VAL A 611 -13.95 -7.81 14.04
N VAL A 612 -14.94 -8.63 14.39
CA VAL A 612 -15.51 -8.71 15.74
C VAL A 612 -15.42 -10.14 16.23
N GLU A 613 -14.86 -10.35 17.42
CA GLU A 613 -14.88 -11.66 18.09
C GLU A 613 -16.17 -11.79 18.90
N ASN A 614 -16.95 -12.83 18.63
CA ASN A 614 -18.14 -13.21 19.36
C ASN A 614 -17.77 -13.46 20.82
N GLN A 615 -18.50 -12.81 21.71
CA GLN A 615 -18.17 -12.79 23.13
C GLN A 615 -18.78 -13.92 23.93
N GLU A 616 -19.71 -14.69 23.33
CA GLU A 616 -20.36 -15.83 23.97
C GLU A 616 -19.44 -17.06 24.07
N SER A 617 -18.49 -17.21 23.15
CA SER A 617 -17.42 -18.19 23.17
C SER A 617 -16.14 -17.54 23.69
N SER A 618 -15.61 -18.05 24.80
CA SER A 618 -14.38 -17.54 25.43
C SER A 618 -13.10 -18.10 24.81
N ASN A 619 -13.20 -18.78 23.66
CA ASN A 619 -12.15 -19.70 23.20
C ASN A 619 -11.41 -19.20 21.96
N GLY A 620 -11.90 -18.18 21.27
CA GLY A 620 -11.25 -17.60 20.09
C GLY A 620 -11.16 -18.58 18.91
N LEU A 621 -12.16 -19.44 18.75
CA LEU A 621 -12.25 -20.39 17.65
C LEU A 621 -12.41 -19.65 16.32
N LEU A 622 -12.08 -20.30 15.19
CA LEU A 622 -12.29 -19.72 13.86
C LEU A 622 -13.73 -19.21 13.66
N THR A 623 -14.73 -19.93 14.17
CA THR A 623 -16.15 -19.56 14.09
C THR A 623 -16.57 -18.37 14.96
N ASP A 624 -15.67 -17.90 15.83
CA ASP A 624 -15.95 -16.79 16.74
C ASP A 624 -15.75 -15.43 16.04
N PHE A 625 -15.09 -15.39 14.88
CA PHE A 625 -14.82 -14.12 14.18
C PHE A 625 -15.85 -13.83 13.10
N GLU A 626 -16.30 -12.59 13.04
CA GLU A 626 -17.23 -12.09 12.04
C GLU A 626 -16.76 -10.72 11.51
N TRP A 627 -16.79 -10.53 10.20
CA TRP A 627 -16.55 -9.23 9.58
C TRP A 627 -17.86 -8.45 9.48
N ARG A 628 -17.87 -7.25 10.06
CA ARG A 628 -19.04 -6.37 10.09
C ARG A 628 -18.69 -5.01 9.54
N ARG A 629 -19.69 -4.26 9.07
CA ARG A 629 -19.49 -2.84 8.73
C ARG A 629 -18.90 -2.11 9.93
N TYR A 630 -17.77 -1.46 9.72
CA TYR A 630 -17.13 -0.59 10.68
C TYR A 630 -17.95 0.68 10.87
N LYS A 631 -18.11 1.09 12.13
CA LYS A 631 -18.69 2.36 12.54
C LYS A 631 -17.60 3.23 13.14
N SER A 632 -17.49 4.46 12.65
CA SER A 632 -16.64 5.47 13.29
C SER A 632 -17.16 5.79 14.69
N ARG A 633 -16.33 6.43 15.52
CA ARG A 633 -16.72 6.81 16.88
C ARG A 633 -17.92 7.76 16.89
N GLU A 634 -18.05 8.61 15.88
CA GLU A 634 -19.17 9.53 15.68
C GLU A 634 -20.47 8.82 15.27
N GLU A 635 -20.37 7.66 14.61
CA GLU A 635 -21.51 6.83 14.21
C GLU A 635 -22.03 5.94 15.35
N CYS A 636 -21.27 5.79 16.44
CA CYS A 636 -21.62 4.98 17.61
C CYS A 636 -22.34 5.82 18.68
N GLU A 637 -23.35 5.24 19.34
CA GLU A 637 -24.07 5.89 20.44
C GLU A 637 -23.23 5.95 21.72
N THR A 638 -22.33 4.99 21.91
CA THR A 638 -21.51 4.85 23.13
C THR A 638 -20.12 4.31 22.82
N ASP A 639 -19.16 4.57 23.71
CA ASP A 639 -17.84 3.92 23.64
C ASP A 639 -17.94 2.39 23.76
N ASP A 640 -18.94 1.87 24.48
CA ASP A 640 -19.17 0.43 24.59
C ASP A 640 -19.51 -0.18 23.22
N GLU A 641 -20.33 0.51 22.41
CA GLU A 641 -20.61 0.12 21.03
C GLU A 641 -19.35 0.21 20.18
N TYR A 642 -18.63 1.33 20.22
CA TYR A 642 -17.44 1.54 19.40
C TYR A 642 -16.36 0.48 19.67
N TYR A 643 -16.03 0.24 20.94
CA TYR A 643 -15.00 -0.73 21.32
C TYR A 643 -15.49 -2.18 21.35
N SER A 644 -16.78 -2.44 21.11
CA SER A 644 -17.24 -3.81 20.83
C SER A 644 -16.79 -4.31 19.46
N GLN A 645 -16.36 -3.40 18.58
CA GLN A 645 -15.77 -3.70 17.27
C GLN A 645 -14.32 -4.18 17.38
N CYS A 646 -14.06 -5.16 18.24
CA CYS A 646 -12.71 -5.62 18.56
C CYS A 646 -12.62 -7.14 18.64
N PHE A 647 -11.38 -7.63 18.65
CA PHE A 647 -11.03 -9.02 18.91
C PHE A 647 -9.87 -9.07 19.92
N TYR A 648 -9.50 -10.27 20.36
CA TYR A 648 -8.58 -10.44 21.47
C TYR A 648 -7.40 -11.33 21.11
N ILE A 649 -6.18 -10.87 21.42
CA ILE A 649 -4.98 -11.70 21.36
C ILE A 649 -4.72 -12.28 22.75
N GLY A 650 -4.42 -13.57 22.82
CA GLY A 650 -4.18 -14.28 24.06
C GLY A 650 -3.30 -15.50 23.86
N PHE A 651 -3.22 -16.34 24.88
CA PHE A 651 -2.47 -17.59 24.85
C PHE A 651 -3.31 -18.74 25.42
N ASP A 652 -2.93 -19.96 25.06
CA ASP A 652 -3.52 -21.22 25.54
C ASP A 652 -2.69 -21.79 26.71
N PRO A 653 -3.13 -21.66 27.98
CA PRO A 653 -2.40 -22.20 29.13
C PRO A 653 -2.66 -23.70 29.29
N LYS A 654 -1.66 -24.46 29.74
CA LYS A 654 -1.84 -25.87 30.14
C LYS A 654 -1.98 -26.00 31.64
N ILE A 655 -2.65 -27.06 32.09
CA ILE A 655 -2.72 -27.37 33.52
C ILE A 655 -1.31 -27.44 34.14
N GLY A 656 -1.10 -26.66 35.20
CA GLY A 656 0.18 -26.49 35.89
C GLY A 656 0.93 -25.23 35.48
N ASP A 657 0.57 -24.60 34.35
CA ASP A 657 1.17 -23.36 33.91
C ASP A 657 0.81 -22.21 34.85
N LYS A 658 1.74 -21.28 34.97
CA LYS A 658 1.59 -20.05 35.76
C LYS A 658 1.34 -18.91 34.78
N LEU A 659 0.21 -18.24 34.91
CA LEU A 659 -0.21 -17.24 33.92
C LEU A 659 0.68 -16.00 33.90
N ILE A 660 1.26 -15.64 35.04
CA ILE A 660 2.19 -14.50 35.16
C ILE A 660 3.61 -15.05 35.38
N GLY A 661 4.58 -14.46 34.70
CA GLY A 661 6.00 -14.88 34.77
C GLY A 661 6.34 -16.10 33.93
N THR A 662 5.50 -16.44 32.96
CA THR A 662 5.74 -17.49 31.97
C THR A 662 5.63 -16.92 30.57
N GLU A 663 6.44 -17.44 29.67
CA GLU A 663 6.44 -17.06 28.26
C GLU A 663 5.53 -18.00 27.47
N PHE A 664 4.56 -17.43 26.76
CA PHE A 664 3.59 -18.18 25.98
C PHE A 664 3.61 -17.73 24.52
N LYS A 665 3.41 -18.68 23.61
CA LYS A 665 3.06 -18.36 22.23
C LYS A 665 1.64 -17.80 22.18
N ILE A 666 1.37 -16.91 21.22
CA ILE A 666 0.00 -16.53 20.89
C ILE A 666 -0.78 -17.80 20.55
N GLN A 667 -2.00 -17.90 21.06
CA GLN A 667 -2.85 -19.09 20.93
C GLN A 667 -2.95 -19.54 19.46
N THR A 668 -2.74 -20.82 19.22
CA THR A 668 -3.16 -21.49 17.98
C THR A 668 -4.60 -21.92 18.09
N ASN A 669 -5.47 -21.43 17.20
CA ASN A 669 -6.92 -21.66 17.23
C ASN A 669 -7.46 -22.50 16.06
N PHE A 670 -6.55 -23.12 15.30
CA PHE A 670 -6.83 -23.97 14.15
C PHE A 670 -6.12 -25.32 14.30
N GLU A 671 -6.57 -26.29 13.53
CA GLU A 671 -5.96 -27.61 13.39
C GLU A 671 -5.50 -27.83 11.94
N ASP A 672 -4.72 -28.89 11.70
CA ASP A 672 -4.22 -29.26 10.37
C ASP A 672 -5.36 -29.37 9.33
N ALA A 673 -6.53 -29.85 9.74
CA ALA A 673 -7.71 -29.99 8.88
C ALA A 673 -8.33 -28.66 8.42
N ASP A 674 -7.99 -27.53 9.02
CA ASP A 674 -8.48 -26.20 8.64
C ASP A 674 -7.70 -25.59 7.46
N ASN A 675 -6.57 -26.21 7.07
CA ASN A 675 -5.71 -25.80 5.93
C ASN A 675 -5.32 -24.31 5.96
N VAL A 676 -4.93 -23.79 7.13
CA VAL A 676 -4.56 -22.37 7.31
C VAL A 676 -3.23 -22.01 6.63
N GLY A 677 -2.32 -22.97 6.47
CA GLY A 677 -1.00 -22.73 5.87
C GLY A 677 0.04 -22.08 6.80
N ALA A 678 -0.32 -21.78 8.05
CA ALA A 678 0.58 -21.28 9.09
C ALA A 678 0.92 -22.37 10.12
N ASP A 679 2.12 -22.31 10.72
CA ASP A 679 2.57 -23.28 11.72
C ASP A 679 1.99 -23.01 13.12
N GLU A 680 1.82 -21.73 13.50
CA GLU A 680 1.30 -21.30 14.80
C GLU A 680 0.63 -19.92 14.73
N GLY A 681 -0.14 -19.58 15.77
CA GLY A 681 -0.77 -18.27 15.93
C GLY A 681 -2.29 -18.28 15.78
N MET A 682 -2.89 -17.12 15.95
CA MET A 682 -4.35 -16.96 15.94
C MET A 682 -4.81 -16.57 14.54
N ALA A 683 -5.58 -17.44 13.90
CA ALA A 683 -6.15 -17.21 12.58
C ALA A 683 -7.54 -16.57 12.66
N ILE A 684 -7.77 -15.58 11.80
CA ILE A 684 -9.04 -14.91 11.57
C ILE A 684 -9.48 -15.27 10.15
N PRO A 685 -10.58 -16.04 9.98
CA PRO A 685 -11.03 -16.45 8.65
C PRO A 685 -11.62 -15.29 7.86
N ILE A 686 -11.48 -15.40 6.54
CA ILE A 686 -12.05 -14.51 5.54
C ILE A 686 -12.68 -15.39 4.47
N THR A 687 -13.96 -15.15 4.21
CA THR A 687 -14.76 -15.81 3.18
C THR A 687 -14.99 -14.87 2.01
N ARG A 688 -15.44 -15.42 0.88
CA ARG A 688 -15.88 -14.61 -0.27
C ARG A 688 -17.00 -13.62 0.12
N ALA A 689 -17.96 -14.08 0.93
CA ALA A 689 -19.08 -13.24 1.39
C ALA A 689 -18.65 -12.04 2.24
N ASP A 690 -17.46 -12.10 2.86
CA ASP A 690 -16.92 -10.97 3.63
C ASP A 690 -16.50 -9.82 2.72
N ALA A 691 -16.27 -10.04 1.42
CA ALA A 691 -15.95 -9.01 0.41
C ALA A 691 -14.97 -7.93 0.91
N LEU A 692 -13.85 -8.37 1.50
CA LEU A 692 -12.86 -7.51 2.14
C LEU A 692 -11.86 -7.00 1.11
N SER A 693 -11.79 -5.68 0.96
CA SER A 693 -10.81 -5.00 0.13
C SER A 693 -10.54 -3.58 0.64
N GLY A 694 -9.38 -3.03 0.30
CA GLY A 694 -9.00 -1.66 0.63
C GLY A 694 -8.08 -1.52 1.85
N GLN A 695 -7.96 -0.29 2.34
CA GLN A 695 -6.97 0.10 3.36
C GLN A 695 -7.12 -0.69 4.66
N VAL A 696 -5.98 -1.17 5.18
CA VAL A 696 -5.89 -1.82 6.49
C VAL A 696 -5.61 -0.79 7.58
N LYS A 697 -6.30 -0.91 8.71
CA LYS A 697 -5.98 -0.20 9.96
C LYS A 697 -5.93 -1.18 11.11
N PHE A 698 -4.89 -1.08 11.92
CA PHE A 698 -4.69 -1.95 13.07
C PHE A 698 -4.36 -1.16 14.34
N LEU A 699 -5.04 -1.48 15.43
CA LEU A 699 -4.84 -0.83 16.72
C LEU A 699 -4.71 -1.89 17.82
N ILE A 700 -3.72 -1.71 18.68
CA ILE A 700 -3.69 -2.35 20.00
C ILE A 700 -4.38 -1.38 20.95
N LEU A 701 -5.63 -1.69 21.30
CA LEU A 701 -6.43 -0.84 22.18
C LEU A 701 -5.83 -0.80 23.60
N GLY A 702 -5.34 -1.94 24.08
CA GLY A 702 -4.67 -2.03 25.37
C GLY A 702 -4.81 -3.41 26.03
N PRO A 703 -4.36 -3.54 27.29
CA PRO A 703 -4.47 -4.77 28.05
C PRO A 703 -5.93 -5.11 28.42
N VAL A 704 -6.26 -6.39 28.43
CA VAL A 704 -7.58 -6.90 28.84
C VAL A 704 -7.62 -7.07 30.35
N ASN A 705 -8.66 -6.55 31.00
CA ASN A 705 -8.86 -6.63 32.45
C ASN A 705 -9.36 -8.01 32.89
N THR A 706 -8.55 -9.04 32.63
CA THR A 706 -8.90 -10.43 32.90
C THR A 706 -8.85 -10.74 34.39
N THR A 707 -9.99 -11.18 34.94
CA THR A 707 -10.07 -11.76 36.28
C THR A 707 -9.91 -13.27 36.24
N TRP A 708 -9.14 -13.81 37.18
CA TRP A 708 -8.85 -15.23 37.30
C TRP A 708 -9.38 -15.80 38.62
N ASP A 709 -10.15 -16.90 38.56
CA ASP A 709 -10.62 -17.64 39.73
C ASP A 709 -10.87 -19.11 39.41
N GLU A 710 -9.86 -19.97 39.57
CA GLU A 710 -9.83 -21.37 39.07
C GLU A 710 -10.06 -21.48 37.55
N TYR A 711 -11.09 -20.83 36.98
CA TYR A 711 -11.41 -20.56 35.59
C TYR A 711 -11.38 -19.04 35.28
N THR A 712 -11.41 -18.67 33.98
CA THR A 712 -11.55 -17.27 33.52
C THR A 712 -12.98 -16.96 33.07
N ARG A 713 -13.43 -15.72 33.28
CA ARG A 713 -14.65 -15.17 32.65
C ARG A 713 -14.38 -13.74 32.20
N ARG A 714 -14.63 -13.47 30.92
CA ARG A 714 -14.42 -12.16 30.29
C ARG A 714 -15.70 -11.31 30.40
N HIS A 715 -15.54 -10.03 30.72
CA HIS A 715 -16.61 -9.04 30.57
C HIS A 715 -16.70 -8.58 29.10
N PRO A 716 -17.89 -8.27 28.56
CA PRO A 716 -18.03 -7.82 27.17
C PRO A 716 -17.10 -6.68 26.73
N SER A 717 -16.94 -5.68 27.59
CA SER A 717 -15.96 -4.60 27.42
C SER A 717 -14.60 -5.00 28.01
N PHE A 718 -13.52 -4.87 27.24
CA PHE A 718 -12.18 -5.35 27.63
C PHE A 718 -11.54 -4.64 28.82
N TRP A 719 -11.93 -3.39 29.09
CA TRP A 719 -11.40 -2.59 30.21
C TRP A 719 -12.13 -2.86 31.53
N ARG A 720 -13.32 -3.45 31.47
CA ARG A 720 -14.09 -3.80 32.68
C ARG A 720 -13.79 -5.21 33.11
N HIS A 721 -13.97 -5.47 34.39
CA HIS A 721 -13.95 -6.80 34.96
C HIS A 721 -15.21 -7.08 35.77
N THR A 722 -15.57 -8.36 35.93
CA THR A 722 -16.64 -8.76 36.83
C THR A 722 -16.12 -9.76 37.84
N LYS A 723 -16.10 -9.39 39.12
CA LYS A 723 -15.80 -10.34 40.20
C LYS A 723 -17.04 -11.17 40.53
N TRP A 724 -16.89 -12.48 40.47
CA TRP A 724 -17.99 -13.44 40.70
C TRP A 724 -17.85 -14.19 42.02
N THR A 725 -16.63 -14.25 42.55
CA THR A 725 -16.31 -14.92 43.80
C THR A 725 -15.40 -14.04 44.64
N THR A 726 -15.31 -14.35 45.93
CA THR A 726 -14.39 -13.67 46.85
C THR A 726 -12.92 -14.04 46.62
N THR A 727 -12.64 -15.01 45.74
CA THR A 727 -11.29 -15.51 45.42
C THR A 727 -10.77 -15.04 44.06
N SER A 728 -11.60 -14.33 43.28
CA SER A 728 -11.22 -13.77 41.99
C SER A 728 -10.15 -12.68 42.11
N VAL A 729 -9.07 -12.81 41.35
CA VAL A 729 -7.95 -11.86 41.29
C VAL A 729 -7.87 -11.18 39.93
N SER A 730 -7.44 -9.92 39.86
CA SER A 730 -7.13 -9.26 38.58
C SER A 730 -5.70 -9.59 38.18
N LEU A 731 -5.50 -10.19 36.99
CA LEU A 731 -4.14 -10.52 36.53
C LEU A 731 -3.30 -9.27 36.28
N LEU A 732 -3.92 -8.18 35.80
CA LEU A 732 -3.22 -6.91 35.55
C LEU A 732 -2.70 -6.28 36.85
N ALA A 733 -3.39 -6.48 37.97
CA ALA A 733 -2.93 -6.01 39.27
C ALA A 733 -1.58 -6.62 39.68
N HIS A 734 -1.21 -7.79 39.15
CA HIS A 734 0.05 -8.47 39.46
C HIS A 734 1.04 -8.46 38.29
N THR A 735 0.73 -7.70 37.23
CA THR A 735 1.52 -7.57 36.03
C THR A 735 2.15 -6.18 35.96
N SER A 736 3.46 -6.10 35.81
CA SER A 736 4.15 -4.82 35.62
C SER A 736 4.04 -4.31 34.19
N SER A 737 4.24 -5.22 33.22
CA SER A 737 4.18 -4.93 31.79
C SER A 737 3.81 -6.19 31.01
N ILE A 738 3.23 -6.02 29.85
CA ILE A 738 3.08 -7.09 28.87
C ILE A 738 4.21 -6.93 27.87
N VAL A 739 4.95 -8.02 27.65
CA VAL A 739 6.05 -8.06 26.68
C VAL A 739 5.59 -8.90 25.50
N VAL A 740 5.64 -8.32 24.30
CA VAL A 740 5.38 -9.04 23.04
C VAL A 740 6.68 -9.12 22.23
N LYS A 741 7.00 -10.32 21.75
CA LYS A 741 8.17 -10.62 20.91
C LYS A 741 7.72 -11.29 19.63
N ASP A 742 8.49 -11.11 18.55
CA ASP A 742 8.28 -11.77 17.26
C ASP A 742 6.83 -11.60 16.76
N PHE A 743 6.30 -10.39 16.88
CA PHE A 743 4.90 -10.09 16.55
C PHE A 743 4.72 -9.95 15.04
N GLU A 744 3.91 -10.80 14.42
CA GLU A 744 3.63 -10.74 12.98
C GLU A 744 2.13 -10.81 12.71
N VAL A 745 1.70 -10.19 11.62
CA VAL A 745 0.32 -10.22 11.12
C VAL A 745 0.36 -10.47 9.62
N LYS A 746 0.15 -11.72 9.22
CA LYS A 746 0.31 -12.18 7.83
C LYS A 746 -0.98 -12.72 7.26
N ILE A 747 -1.10 -12.68 5.93
CA ILE A 747 -2.20 -13.31 5.20
C ILE A 747 -1.75 -14.67 4.68
N TYR A 748 -2.64 -15.65 4.78
CA TYR A 748 -2.47 -16.97 4.21
C TYR A 748 -3.73 -17.32 3.43
N ALA A 749 -3.59 -17.84 2.21
CA ALA A 749 -4.75 -18.43 1.54
C ALA A 749 -4.89 -19.90 1.96
N GLY A 750 -6.11 -20.29 2.31
CA GLY A 750 -6.42 -21.67 2.62
C GLY A 750 -6.61 -22.51 1.36
N GLY A 751 -6.20 -23.79 1.42
CA GLY A 751 -6.33 -24.75 0.32
C GLY A 751 -5.35 -25.93 0.46
N GLU A 752 -5.67 -27.07 -0.16
CA GLU A 752 -4.74 -28.22 -0.23
C GLU A 752 -3.62 -27.92 -1.24
N ASP A 753 -2.35 -28.17 -0.85
CA ASP A 753 -1.14 -28.04 -1.66
C ASP A 753 -0.99 -26.70 -2.42
N GLN A 754 -0.50 -25.67 -1.72
CA GLN A 754 -0.02 -24.42 -2.33
C GLN A 754 1.06 -24.75 -3.38
N GLY A 755 0.87 -24.28 -4.62
CA GLY A 755 1.83 -24.46 -5.71
C GLY A 755 3.22 -23.87 -5.42
N GLU A 756 4.13 -24.04 -6.38
CA GLU A 756 5.40 -23.30 -6.34
C GLU A 756 5.17 -21.84 -6.78
N ASP A 757 6.16 -20.99 -6.52
CA ASP A 757 6.19 -19.61 -6.97
C ASP A 757 6.49 -19.58 -8.48
N ASN A 758 5.47 -19.89 -9.28
CA ASN A 758 5.53 -20.00 -10.73
C ASN A 758 4.83 -18.81 -11.39
N ASP A 759 5.41 -18.32 -12.49
CA ASP A 759 4.82 -17.27 -13.30
C ASP A 759 3.51 -17.73 -13.96
N VAL A 760 2.54 -16.82 -14.06
CA VAL A 760 1.31 -17.05 -14.83
C VAL A 760 1.51 -16.52 -16.25
N VAL A 761 1.48 -17.43 -17.22
CA VAL A 761 1.62 -17.10 -18.65
C VAL A 761 0.40 -17.59 -19.43
N TYR A 762 -0.27 -16.68 -20.11
CA TYR A 762 -1.33 -16.99 -21.07
C TYR A 762 -0.73 -17.19 -22.45
N MET A 763 -1.12 -18.26 -23.13
CA MET A 763 -0.57 -18.62 -24.42
C MET A 763 -1.69 -18.98 -25.40
N SER A 764 -1.65 -18.42 -26.60
CA SER A 764 -2.58 -18.78 -27.67
C SER A 764 -2.38 -20.24 -28.09
N ASP A 765 -3.47 -20.99 -28.31
CA ASP A 765 -3.40 -22.37 -28.78
C ASP A 765 -3.09 -22.43 -30.28
N THR A 766 -1.91 -22.94 -30.67
CA THR A 766 -1.56 -23.16 -32.07
C THR A 766 -0.91 -24.51 -32.33
N VAL A 767 -1.35 -25.17 -33.41
CA VAL A 767 -0.83 -26.48 -33.86
C VAL A 767 -0.02 -26.30 -35.16
N GLU A 768 0.93 -25.38 -35.13
CA GLU A 768 1.76 -25.04 -36.28
C GLU A 768 3.11 -25.78 -36.27
N ARG A 769 3.66 -26.08 -37.45
CA ARG A 769 4.97 -26.77 -37.57
C ARG A 769 6.15 -25.84 -37.30
N PHE A 770 5.97 -24.54 -37.52
CA PHE A 770 6.95 -23.49 -37.28
C PHE A 770 6.28 -22.46 -36.39
N VAL A 771 6.97 -22.01 -35.34
CA VAL A 771 6.41 -21.08 -34.36
C VAL A 771 7.20 -19.77 -34.42
N ASN A 772 6.54 -18.68 -34.83
CA ASN A 772 7.00 -17.31 -34.68
C ASN A 772 6.29 -16.69 -33.46
N ARG A 773 7.04 -16.54 -32.36
CA ARG A 773 6.50 -16.13 -31.06
C ARG A 773 6.60 -14.63 -30.86
N LYS A 774 5.56 -14.07 -30.24
CA LYS A 774 5.60 -12.78 -29.56
C LYS A 774 5.55 -13.07 -28.05
N ASP A 775 6.70 -12.97 -27.39
CA ASP A 775 6.93 -13.42 -25.99
C ASP A 775 7.44 -12.33 -25.05
N ASP A 776 7.35 -11.08 -25.49
CA ASP A 776 7.69 -9.86 -24.74
C ASP A 776 6.45 -9.12 -24.23
N LEU A 777 5.27 -9.76 -24.22
CA LEU A 777 4.04 -9.16 -23.71
C LEU A 777 3.93 -9.36 -22.20
N GLU A 778 3.63 -8.28 -21.49
CA GLU A 778 3.43 -8.26 -20.04
C GLU A 778 2.14 -7.51 -19.69
N MET A 779 1.45 -7.98 -18.64
CA MET A 779 0.32 -7.27 -18.03
C MET A 779 0.55 -7.19 -16.51
N LYS A 780 0.50 -5.99 -15.94
CA LYS A 780 0.75 -5.73 -14.51
C LYS A 780 -0.51 -5.69 -13.68
N ILE A 781 -1.67 -5.57 -14.32
CA ILE A 781 -2.99 -5.76 -13.71
C ILE A 781 -3.54 -7.09 -14.21
N ASN A 782 -3.98 -7.97 -13.32
CA ASN A 782 -4.40 -9.33 -13.69
C ASN A 782 -5.68 -9.78 -12.99
N SER A 783 -6.42 -10.64 -13.66
CA SER A 783 -7.66 -11.24 -13.17
C SER A 783 -7.36 -12.17 -12.00
N ALA A 784 -8.27 -12.19 -11.02
CA ALA A 784 -8.23 -13.12 -9.91
C ALA A 784 -8.28 -14.57 -10.43
N LEU A 785 -7.54 -15.47 -9.77
CA LEU A 785 -7.55 -16.90 -10.07
C LEU A 785 -8.45 -17.65 -9.08
N THR A 786 -9.18 -18.64 -9.59
CA THR A 786 -9.86 -19.61 -8.71
C THR A 786 -8.86 -20.61 -8.15
N SER A 787 -9.23 -21.31 -7.09
CA SER A 787 -8.38 -22.33 -6.48
C SER A 787 -8.18 -23.54 -7.41
N GLU A 788 -9.17 -23.87 -8.24
CA GLU A 788 -9.02 -24.89 -9.30
C GLU A 788 -8.01 -24.45 -10.37
N GLU A 789 -8.02 -23.16 -10.75
CA GLU A 789 -7.05 -22.59 -11.68
C GLU A 789 -5.65 -22.62 -11.10
N CYS A 790 -5.47 -22.18 -9.84
CA CYS A 790 -4.19 -22.22 -9.15
C CYS A 790 -3.61 -23.64 -9.10
N ALA A 791 -4.43 -24.63 -8.72
CA ALA A 791 -4.02 -26.03 -8.66
C ALA A 791 -3.63 -26.59 -10.04
N ARG A 792 -4.38 -26.24 -11.10
CA ARG A 792 -4.10 -26.66 -12.48
C ARG A 792 -2.81 -26.04 -13.02
N LEU A 793 -2.56 -24.77 -12.69
CA LEU A 793 -1.38 -24.02 -13.13
C LEU A 793 -0.15 -24.29 -12.26
N GLY A 794 -0.32 -24.84 -11.06
CA GLY A 794 0.76 -25.06 -10.10
C GLY A 794 1.29 -23.75 -9.50
N VAL A 795 0.44 -22.74 -9.36
CA VAL A 795 0.76 -21.42 -8.79
C VAL A 795 0.14 -21.29 -7.40
N ARG A 796 0.72 -20.42 -6.56
CA ARG A 796 0.17 -20.15 -5.23
C ARG A 796 -1.12 -19.34 -5.32
N ASN A 797 -2.04 -19.66 -4.42
CA ASN A 797 -3.20 -18.83 -4.18
C ASN A 797 -2.80 -17.81 -3.10
N THR A 798 -2.65 -16.55 -3.48
CA THR A 798 -2.18 -15.46 -2.62
C THR A 798 -3.05 -14.23 -2.85
N VAL A 799 -3.08 -13.34 -1.86
CA VAL A 799 -3.72 -12.03 -2.03
C VAL A 799 -2.81 -11.15 -2.87
N LYS A 800 -3.36 -10.55 -3.93
CA LYS A 800 -2.62 -9.77 -4.92
C LYS A 800 -3.11 -8.34 -4.94
N ILE A 801 -2.20 -7.37 -5.03
CA ILE A 801 -2.57 -5.96 -5.21
C ILE A 801 -2.76 -5.60 -6.70
N SER A 802 -2.20 -6.41 -7.59
CA SER A 802 -2.38 -6.34 -9.06
C SER A 802 -3.77 -6.74 -9.53
N THR A 803 -4.64 -7.25 -8.65
CA THR A 803 -5.98 -7.72 -9.00
C THR A 803 -7.04 -6.64 -8.76
N PRO A 804 -7.81 -6.22 -9.80
CA PRO A 804 -8.90 -5.28 -9.63
C PRO A 804 -10.04 -5.85 -8.78
N VAL A 805 -10.76 -4.96 -8.10
CA VAL A 805 -12.01 -5.23 -7.39
C VAL A 805 -13.19 -4.79 -8.23
N ASP A 806 -14.24 -5.61 -8.28
CA ASP A 806 -15.56 -5.16 -8.70
C ASP A 806 -16.24 -4.45 -7.52
N THR A 807 -16.37 -3.12 -7.61
CA THR A 807 -16.95 -2.28 -6.56
C THR A 807 -18.39 -2.62 -6.19
N SER A 808 -19.13 -3.31 -7.06
CA SER A 808 -20.50 -3.74 -6.77
C SER A 808 -20.55 -4.97 -5.84
N THR A 809 -19.55 -5.85 -5.94
CA THR A 809 -19.50 -7.10 -5.17
C THR A 809 -18.45 -7.09 -4.06
N GLY A 810 -17.44 -6.22 -4.17
CA GLY A 810 -16.27 -6.15 -3.29
C GLY A 810 -15.27 -7.31 -3.47
N ASN A 811 -15.43 -8.13 -4.52
CA ASN A 811 -14.57 -9.27 -4.82
C ASN A 811 -13.59 -8.97 -5.97
N GLY A 812 -12.54 -9.76 -6.05
CA GLY A 812 -11.57 -9.70 -7.15
C GLY A 812 -12.23 -10.06 -8.48
N VAL A 813 -11.91 -9.30 -9.53
CA VAL A 813 -12.45 -9.51 -10.88
C VAL A 813 -11.86 -10.77 -11.47
N THR A 814 -12.69 -11.75 -11.80
CA THR A 814 -12.26 -12.98 -12.45
C THR A 814 -12.36 -12.91 -13.96
N GLU A 815 -13.39 -12.25 -14.47
CA GLU A 815 -13.74 -12.22 -15.89
C GLU A 815 -14.40 -10.88 -16.24
N ILE A 816 -14.29 -10.50 -17.51
CA ILE A 816 -15.00 -9.37 -18.11
C ILE A 816 -15.72 -9.85 -19.38
N TYR A 817 -16.72 -9.10 -19.83
CA TYR A 817 -17.42 -9.37 -21.07
C TYR A 817 -16.81 -8.58 -22.22
N ASP A 818 -16.50 -9.28 -23.32
CA ASP A 818 -16.15 -8.66 -24.60
C ASP A 818 -17.33 -8.75 -25.57
N ARG A 819 -17.80 -7.60 -26.04
CA ARG A 819 -18.96 -7.49 -26.94
C ARG A 819 -18.67 -8.07 -28.33
N HIS A 820 -17.44 -7.94 -28.83
CA HIS A 820 -17.07 -8.35 -30.19
C HIS A 820 -16.95 -9.87 -30.30
N LEU A 821 -16.38 -10.50 -29.27
CA LEU A 821 -16.33 -11.96 -29.13
C LEU A 821 -17.67 -12.53 -28.63
N GLY A 822 -18.51 -11.70 -28.02
CA GLY A 822 -19.80 -12.11 -27.45
C GLY A 822 -19.64 -13.10 -26.28
N GLN A 823 -18.51 -13.03 -25.57
CA GLN A 823 -18.16 -13.98 -24.51
C GLN A 823 -17.66 -13.27 -23.25
N THR A 824 -17.79 -13.97 -22.12
CA THR A 824 -17.19 -13.60 -20.84
C THR A 824 -15.98 -14.48 -20.61
N ALA A 825 -14.83 -13.88 -20.32
CA ALA A 825 -13.56 -14.57 -20.13
C ALA A 825 -12.60 -13.71 -19.29
N LYS A 826 -11.45 -14.25 -18.90
CA LYS A 826 -10.41 -13.44 -18.25
C LYS A 826 -9.90 -12.35 -19.20
N ALA A 827 -9.56 -11.19 -18.66
CA ALA A 827 -8.99 -10.08 -19.41
C ALA A 827 -7.79 -10.50 -20.29
N GLU A 828 -6.91 -11.32 -19.72
CA GLU A 828 -5.71 -11.85 -20.35
C GLU A 828 -6.02 -12.80 -21.51
N GLN A 829 -7.09 -13.60 -21.38
CA GLN A 829 -7.57 -14.47 -22.46
C GLN A 829 -8.12 -13.64 -23.61
N ILE A 830 -8.95 -12.64 -23.30
CA ILE A 830 -9.51 -11.71 -24.30
C ILE A 830 -8.39 -10.99 -25.05
N TYR A 831 -7.37 -10.51 -24.32
CA TYR A 831 -6.20 -9.87 -24.92
C TYR A 831 -5.47 -10.85 -25.86
N VAL A 832 -5.06 -12.02 -25.37
CA VAL A 832 -4.33 -13.01 -26.19
C VAL A 832 -5.13 -13.44 -27.42
N ASP A 833 -6.43 -13.68 -27.29
CA ASP A 833 -7.31 -14.07 -28.39
C ASP A 833 -7.43 -12.94 -29.44
N ALA A 834 -7.61 -11.68 -29.00
CA ALA A 834 -7.69 -10.52 -29.88
C ALA A 834 -6.42 -10.35 -30.72
N TYR A 835 -5.25 -10.38 -30.08
CA TYR A 835 -3.97 -10.22 -30.77
C TYR A 835 -3.58 -11.43 -31.60
N TRP A 836 -4.02 -12.62 -31.21
CA TRP A 836 -3.91 -13.79 -32.06
C TRP A 836 -4.73 -13.59 -33.34
N HIS A 837 -5.99 -13.17 -33.25
CA HIS A 837 -6.80 -12.87 -34.44
C HIS A 837 -6.20 -11.76 -35.32
N GLU A 838 -5.56 -10.77 -34.70
CA GLU A 838 -4.95 -9.65 -35.40
C GLU A 838 -3.67 -10.03 -36.17
N TYR A 839 -2.85 -10.92 -35.62
CA TYR A 839 -1.50 -11.21 -36.12
C TYR A 839 -1.25 -12.63 -36.62
N HIS A 840 -2.17 -13.58 -36.39
CA HIS A 840 -2.00 -14.97 -36.84
C HIS A 840 -1.95 -15.10 -38.35
N GLU A 841 -2.68 -14.24 -39.07
CA GLU A 841 -2.72 -14.24 -40.52
C GLU A 841 -1.93 -13.09 -41.14
N PRO A 842 -1.26 -13.30 -42.29
CA PRO A 842 -0.57 -12.24 -43.02
C PRO A 842 -1.58 -11.22 -43.56
N ARG A 843 -1.49 -10.00 -43.07
CA ARG A 843 -2.36 -8.88 -43.46
C ARG A 843 -1.58 -7.81 -44.20
N MET A 844 -2.23 -7.19 -45.17
CA MET A 844 -1.61 -6.09 -45.93
C MET A 844 -1.62 -4.79 -45.13
N ILE A 845 -0.49 -4.08 -45.18
CA ILE A 845 -0.35 -2.70 -44.71
C ILE A 845 -0.11 -1.82 -45.94
N LEU A 846 -0.97 -0.83 -46.13
CA LEU A 846 -0.92 0.15 -47.19
C LEU A 846 -0.56 1.51 -46.58
N GLU A 847 0.60 2.04 -46.96
CA GLU A 847 0.93 3.43 -46.71
C GLU A 847 0.50 4.26 -47.93
N GLN A 848 -0.41 5.20 -47.72
CA GLN A 848 -0.97 6.00 -48.79
C GLN A 848 -1.10 7.47 -48.37
N ARG A 849 -0.56 8.35 -49.20
CA ARG A 849 -0.77 9.79 -49.06
C ARG A 849 -2.04 10.24 -49.81
N LEU A 850 -2.92 10.92 -49.09
CA LEU A 850 -4.21 11.44 -49.56
C LEU A 850 -4.27 12.96 -49.40
N THR A 851 -5.15 13.61 -50.17
CA THR A 851 -5.54 15.00 -49.94
C THR A 851 -6.38 15.08 -48.67
N ASP A 852 -5.91 15.85 -47.69
CA ASP A 852 -6.51 15.97 -46.37
C ASP A 852 -7.63 17.02 -46.38
N LYS A 853 -8.84 16.57 -46.75
CA LYS A 853 -10.07 17.37 -46.77
C LYS A 853 -11.13 16.69 -45.92
N ALA A 854 -12.07 17.48 -45.40
CA ALA A 854 -13.21 16.98 -44.63
C ALA A 854 -13.92 15.82 -45.36
N GLY A 855 -14.06 14.68 -44.67
CA GLY A 855 -14.68 13.45 -45.20
C GLY A 855 -13.75 12.53 -45.99
N THR A 856 -12.50 12.92 -46.26
CA THR A 856 -11.51 12.07 -46.94
C THR A 856 -10.64 11.30 -45.96
N VAL A 857 -10.22 11.95 -44.86
CA VAL A 857 -9.29 11.40 -43.86
C VAL A 857 -9.98 11.42 -42.51
N ASP A 858 -10.17 10.24 -41.92
CA ASP A 858 -10.73 10.07 -40.57
C ASP A 858 -10.24 8.73 -40.02
N LEU A 859 -9.83 8.69 -38.75
CA LEU A 859 -9.32 7.48 -38.10
C LEU A 859 -10.33 6.32 -38.13
N LEU A 860 -11.62 6.63 -38.06
CA LEU A 860 -12.66 5.62 -37.90
C LEU A 860 -13.28 5.19 -39.24
N ASN A 861 -12.85 5.78 -40.35
CA ASN A 861 -13.29 5.39 -41.69
C ASN A 861 -12.55 4.14 -42.19
N HIS A 862 -13.20 3.44 -43.12
CA HIS A 862 -12.56 2.39 -43.89
C HIS A 862 -12.18 2.87 -45.28
N TYR A 863 -11.19 2.21 -45.86
CA TYR A 863 -10.61 2.56 -47.14
C TYR A 863 -10.59 1.35 -48.06
N THR A 864 -10.97 1.53 -49.31
CA THR A 864 -10.88 0.49 -50.34
C THR A 864 -10.05 0.97 -51.51
N GLU A 865 -9.18 0.11 -52.02
CA GLU A 865 -8.39 0.41 -53.21
C GLU A 865 -8.70 -0.59 -54.33
N GLY A 866 -8.62 -0.12 -55.58
CA GLY A 866 -9.16 -0.84 -56.74
C GLY A 866 -8.35 -2.04 -57.25
N ALA A 867 -7.08 -2.18 -56.86
CA ALA A 867 -6.15 -3.19 -57.38
C ALA A 867 -6.23 -4.53 -56.63
N SER A 868 -6.30 -4.52 -55.30
CA SER A 868 -6.44 -5.69 -54.43
C SER A 868 -7.90 -6.06 -54.17
N GLY A 869 -8.80 -5.08 -54.24
CA GLY A 869 -10.21 -5.25 -53.88
C GLY A 869 -10.43 -5.51 -52.38
N LYS A 870 -9.43 -5.18 -51.55
CA LYS A 870 -9.50 -5.29 -50.09
C LYS A 870 -9.96 -3.98 -49.47
N GLU A 871 -10.43 -4.11 -48.24
CA GLU A 871 -10.85 -3.02 -47.37
C GLU A 871 -9.83 -2.90 -46.23
N PHE A 872 -9.56 -1.68 -45.79
CA PHE A 872 -8.54 -1.35 -44.81
C PHE A 872 -9.12 -0.40 -43.76
N TYR A 873 -8.72 -0.55 -42.50
CA TYR A 873 -8.96 0.40 -41.43
C TYR A 873 -7.71 1.24 -41.16
N VAL A 874 -7.85 2.36 -40.45
CA VAL A 874 -6.74 3.28 -40.20
C VAL A 874 -6.01 2.90 -38.92
N GLN A 875 -4.69 2.73 -39.03
CA GLN A 875 -3.81 2.53 -37.88
C GLN A 875 -3.16 3.84 -37.43
N ALA A 876 -2.76 4.71 -38.37
CA ALA A 876 -2.04 5.95 -38.07
C ALA A 876 -2.32 7.02 -39.12
N ILE A 877 -2.28 8.30 -38.72
CA ILE A 877 -2.43 9.46 -39.60
C ILE A 877 -1.36 10.51 -39.28
N SER A 878 -0.52 10.83 -40.27
CA SER A 878 0.42 11.95 -40.24
C SER A 878 -0.01 13.00 -41.25
N ARG A 879 0.07 14.29 -40.91
CA ARG A 879 -0.46 15.39 -41.75
C ARG A 879 0.63 16.39 -42.09
N ASN A 880 0.70 16.82 -43.34
CA ASN A 880 1.41 18.04 -43.73
C ASN A 880 0.36 19.13 -43.97
N LEU A 881 0.23 20.05 -43.01
CA LEU A 881 -0.84 21.04 -43.04
C LEU A 881 -0.59 22.12 -44.10
N THR A 882 0.65 22.31 -44.54
CA THR A 882 1.01 23.24 -45.61
C THR A 882 0.57 22.75 -46.98
N GLN A 883 0.79 21.47 -47.26
CA GLN A 883 0.38 20.83 -48.50
C GLN A 883 -1.11 20.48 -48.49
N GLY A 884 -1.73 20.35 -47.31
CA GLY A 884 -3.11 19.86 -47.16
C GLY A 884 -3.19 18.38 -47.52
N THR A 885 -2.22 17.60 -47.05
CA THR A 885 -2.09 16.16 -47.33
C THR A 885 -1.92 15.38 -46.04
N ALA A 886 -2.36 14.12 -46.06
CA ALA A 886 -2.20 13.19 -44.95
C ALA A 886 -1.62 11.87 -45.46
N THR A 887 -0.56 11.40 -44.81
CA THR A 887 -0.02 10.06 -44.99
C THR A 887 -0.71 9.14 -44.00
N MET A 888 -1.41 8.13 -44.52
CA MET A 888 -2.16 7.18 -43.73
C MET A 888 -1.48 5.81 -43.78
N THR A 889 -1.37 5.18 -42.60
CA THR A 889 -1.04 3.76 -42.48
C THR A 889 -2.34 2.99 -42.34
N LEU A 890 -2.67 2.20 -43.34
CA LEU A 890 -3.93 1.48 -43.46
C LEU A 890 -3.67 -0.03 -43.33
N LYS A 891 -4.40 -0.73 -42.46
CA LYS A 891 -4.24 -2.17 -42.24
C LYS A 891 -5.49 -2.92 -42.70
N GLU A 892 -5.30 -4.08 -43.31
CA GLU A 892 -6.39 -4.88 -43.89
C GLU A 892 -7.43 -5.27 -42.83
N VAL A 893 -8.73 -5.10 -43.14
CA VAL A 893 -9.84 -5.46 -42.24
C VAL A 893 -9.99 -6.96 -42.05
N TRP A 894 -10.66 -7.34 -40.97
CA TRP A 894 -10.90 -8.73 -40.59
C TRP A 894 -12.04 -9.29 -41.44
N ASN A 895 -11.79 -10.37 -42.17
CA ASN A 895 -12.80 -10.98 -43.05
C ASN A 895 -13.35 -12.31 -42.53
N ASP A 896 -12.95 -12.72 -41.32
CA ASP A 896 -13.26 -14.05 -40.74
C ASP A 896 -14.57 -14.06 -39.95
#